data_AF-A0AA43C8X3-F1
#
_entry.id   AF-A0AA43C8X3-F1
#
_cell.length_a   1.000
_cell.length_b   1.000
_cell.length_c   1.000
_cell.angle_alpha   90.00
_cell.angle_beta   90.00
_cell.angle_gamma   90.00
#
_symmetry.space_group_name_H-M   'P 1'
#
loop_
_entity.id
_entity.type
_entity.pdbx_description
1 polymer ?
#
loop_
_entity_poly.entity_id
_entity_poly.type
_entity_poly.pdbx_seq_one_letter_code
_entity_poly.pdbx_strand_id
1 'polypeptide(L)'
;MFSKLMQYPHLLDSTRKLFLSALTQRGIATEKEIEQKALEKLRAEGQDPTEENIREYIGVLIDLYFASFFKETEIENHIHLARKQDRFKNLNRVINKEGATSKKIKQALKEFCEIPMGDLYISPNEAEGVRVALINHFISNQLPFIGIGKRYITIRDVEELVDNIYWSHRRPGKIGGKAAGMFLAYKILVPKLTSGDPEIDKFVRIPESYYFSSGIFSDFLDYNNLDQFHSQKYKSREQIEEEYKNISALFKQSSFPPDTVENFREFLEKIGEHPLILRSSSFLEDNFGYAFSGKYDSFFVTNQGDIQTRLNEFIWGLKQVHMSTFGPGPILYRRNHNLLDFDEKMSVLVQKVVGRRFGNYFFPLAAGVGFSYSSYTWTSRIKKEDGLVRLVLGLGTRAVDRTGEDYARMIHLSHPLLRPEVEAQQIMKYSQKIVDVLNLKTGEMESIPYSTLLKEISHPDLYWTVSVNQDGHLSAPMFKGQPINPVRTCLTFENLLSKTVFPSLMKKMLRQLQDAYGRPVDIEFAWDDEHLYILQCRSLAVSQDIGEVELPKDLPQEQIIFTNSHVVLNTVVPDIEYIVYVCPRCYGRLSTYDEKFAIGRVISRLNRLLHDKRFALFGPGRWGSNDINLGVRVGYEDINHTLILGEVSFAREDYTPEVSFGTHFFNDLVEAQIAPVAIFPDPP
;
A
#
# COMPACT_ATOMS: atom_id res chain seq x y z
N MET A 1 -9.10 -10.38 46.66
CA MET A 1 -7.73 -9.85 46.48
C MET A 1 -6.65 -10.91 46.72
N PHE A 2 -6.51 -11.44 47.95
CA PHE A 2 -5.44 -12.39 48.30
C PHE A 2 -5.35 -13.61 47.36
N SER A 3 -6.48 -14.27 47.05
CA SER A 3 -6.50 -15.38 46.09
C SER A 3 -5.93 -15.00 44.71
N LYS A 4 -6.17 -13.78 44.22
CA LYS A 4 -5.63 -13.28 42.94
C LYS A 4 -4.13 -12.99 43.02
N LEU A 5 -3.64 -12.46 44.15
CA LEU A 5 -2.21 -12.26 44.39
C LEU A 5 -1.44 -13.59 44.43
N MET A 6 -2.03 -14.60 45.06
CA MET A 6 -1.43 -15.93 45.18
C MET A 6 -1.37 -16.72 43.86
N GLN A 7 -2.05 -16.26 42.81
CA GLN A 7 -1.83 -16.78 41.45
C GLN A 7 -0.46 -16.38 40.89
N TYR A 8 0.17 -15.33 41.45
CA TYR A 8 1.45 -14.78 40.99
C TYR A 8 2.40 -14.48 42.17
N PRO A 9 2.81 -15.49 42.96
CA PRO A 9 3.57 -15.29 44.19
C PRO A 9 4.93 -14.61 43.96
N HIS A 10 5.56 -14.86 42.80
CA HIS A 10 6.81 -14.22 42.39
C HIS A 10 6.70 -12.71 42.13
N LEU A 11 5.47 -12.16 42.01
CA LEU A 11 5.21 -10.74 41.79
C LEU A 11 4.70 -10.00 43.04
N LEU A 12 4.67 -10.64 44.21
CA LEU A 12 4.12 -10.03 45.42
C LEU A 12 4.83 -8.72 45.78
N ASP A 13 6.16 -8.72 45.81
CA ASP A 13 6.94 -7.53 46.14
C ASP A 13 6.72 -6.38 45.15
N SER A 14 6.71 -6.66 43.84
CA SER A 14 6.50 -5.65 42.81
C SER A 14 5.07 -5.10 42.84
N THR A 15 4.08 -5.97 43.06
CA THR A 15 2.67 -5.57 43.18
C THR A 15 2.45 -4.70 44.41
N ARG A 16 3.03 -5.07 45.56
CA ARG A 16 2.95 -4.30 46.80
C ARG A 16 3.61 -2.92 46.68
N LYS A 17 4.71 -2.80 45.94
CA LYS A 17 5.31 -1.50 45.60
C LYS A 17 4.35 -0.61 44.79
N LEU A 18 3.63 -1.17 43.84
CA LEU A 18 2.62 -0.44 43.07
C LEU A 18 1.43 -0.02 43.95
N PHE A 19 0.95 -0.91 44.83
CA PHE A 19 -0.09 -0.59 45.80
C PHE A 19 0.32 0.55 46.72
N LEU A 20 1.54 0.50 47.25
CA LEU A 20 2.08 1.54 48.11
C LEU A 20 2.18 2.89 47.40
N SER A 21 2.66 2.89 46.16
CA SER A 21 2.71 4.10 45.33
C SER A 21 1.32 4.69 45.12
N ALA A 22 0.31 3.85 44.86
CA ALA A 22 -1.06 4.28 44.64
C ALA A 22 -1.76 4.75 45.94
N LEU A 23 -1.50 4.10 47.08
CA LEU A 23 -1.94 4.57 48.41
C LEU A 23 -1.35 5.95 48.73
N THR A 24 -0.07 6.14 48.43
CA THR A 24 0.63 7.42 48.64
C THR A 24 0.04 8.50 47.73
N GLN A 25 -0.21 8.21 46.45
CA GLN A 25 -0.82 9.16 45.51
C GLN A 25 -2.23 9.60 45.90
N ARG A 26 -3.01 8.73 46.55
CA ARG A 26 -4.33 9.07 47.10
C ARG A 26 -4.27 9.73 48.49
N GLY A 27 -3.08 9.90 49.07
CA GLY A 27 -2.91 10.44 50.42
C GLY A 27 -3.47 9.55 51.53
N ILE A 28 -3.60 8.24 51.29
CA ILE A 28 -4.19 7.29 52.25
C ILE A 28 -3.16 6.83 53.26
N ALA A 29 -1.97 6.44 52.79
CA ALA A 29 -0.87 5.99 53.62
C ALA A 29 0.46 6.09 52.86
N THR A 30 1.51 6.49 53.56
CA THR A 30 2.90 6.51 53.09
C THR A 30 3.67 5.28 53.59
N GLU A 31 4.82 5.01 52.98
CA GLU A 31 5.70 3.90 53.38
C GLU A 31 6.06 3.96 54.87
N LYS A 32 6.43 5.15 55.37
CA LYS A 32 6.78 5.36 56.78
C LYS A 32 5.62 5.12 57.74
N GLU A 33 4.40 5.52 57.36
CA GLU A 33 3.22 5.29 58.20
C GLU A 33 2.85 3.81 58.28
N ILE A 34 3.04 3.06 57.18
CA ILE A 34 2.82 1.61 57.17
C ILE A 34 3.91 0.90 57.98
N GLU A 35 5.18 1.27 57.83
CA GLU A 35 6.29 0.75 58.65
C GLU A 35 6.05 0.99 60.14
N GLN A 36 5.67 2.20 60.53
CA GLN A 36 5.41 2.54 61.93
C GLN A 36 4.26 1.69 62.49
N LYS A 37 3.15 1.54 61.73
CA LYS A 37 2.03 0.69 62.13
C LYS A 37 2.39 -0.79 62.19
N ALA A 38 3.30 -1.27 61.33
CA ALA A 38 3.80 -2.64 61.38
C ALA A 38 4.58 -2.88 62.69
N LEU A 39 5.47 -1.96 63.05
CA LEU A 39 6.25 -2.03 64.30
C LEU A 39 5.36 -1.95 65.54
N GLU A 40 4.35 -1.07 65.55
CA GLU A 40 3.37 -0.96 66.64
C GLU A 40 2.58 -2.26 66.83
N LYS A 41 2.13 -2.89 65.74
CA LYS A 41 1.43 -4.19 65.79
C LYS A 41 2.31 -5.33 66.28
N LEU A 42 3.54 -5.44 65.76
CA LEU A 42 4.50 -6.47 66.18
C LEU A 42 4.78 -6.40 67.68
N ARG A 43 4.99 -5.19 68.21
CA ARG A 43 5.19 -4.96 69.65
C ARG A 43 3.93 -5.29 70.46
N ALA A 44 2.75 -4.96 69.96
CA ALA A 44 1.48 -5.26 70.63
C ALA A 44 1.17 -6.76 70.72
N GLU A 45 1.63 -7.53 69.72
CA GLU A 45 1.45 -8.99 69.66
C GLU A 45 2.60 -9.77 70.35
N GLY A 46 3.57 -9.06 70.95
CA GLY A 46 4.67 -9.66 71.71
C GLY A 46 5.70 -10.41 70.86
N GLN A 47 5.76 -10.11 69.56
CA GLN A 47 6.75 -10.68 68.65
C GLN A 47 7.99 -9.80 68.54
N ASP A 48 9.17 -10.42 68.46
CA ASP A 48 10.41 -9.68 68.24
C ASP A 48 10.44 -9.07 66.82
N PRO A 49 10.82 -7.79 66.68
CA PRO A 49 10.85 -7.07 65.42
C PRO A 49 12.09 -7.45 64.60
N THR A 50 12.12 -8.69 64.09
CA THR A 50 13.10 -9.13 63.10
C THR A 50 12.80 -8.50 61.74
N GLU A 51 13.82 -8.34 60.89
CA GLU A 51 13.63 -7.78 59.53
C GLU A 51 12.59 -8.57 58.71
N GLU A 52 12.55 -9.88 58.88
CA GLU A 52 11.61 -10.77 58.18
C GLU A 52 10.17 -10.54 58.63
N ASN A 53 9.93 -10.50 59.95
CA ASN A 53 8.60 -10.27 60.52
C ASN A 53 8.07 -8.87 60.16
N ILE A 54 8.94 -7.85 60.20
CA ILE A 54 8.59 -6.48 59.79
C ILE A 54 8.14 -6.47 58.34
N ARG A 55 8.91 -7.10 57.44
CA ARG A 55 8.59 -7.15 56.01
C ARG A 55 7.27 -7.87 55.73
N GLU A 56 6.99 -8.95 56.45
CA GLU A 56 5.74 -9.68 56.32
C GLU A 56 4.53 -8.84 56.78
N TYR A 57 4.62 -8.19 57.95
CA TYR A 57 3.56 -7.30 58.45
C TYR A 57 3.33 -6.09 57.55
N ILE A 58 4.39 -5.48 57.02
CA ILE A 58 4.28 -4.41 56.02
C ILE A 58 3.50 -4.92 54.81
N GLY A 59 3.84 -6.09 54.28
CA GLY A 59 3.14 -6.68 53.14
C GLY A 59 1.65 -6.89 53.41
N VAL A 60 1.29 -7.44 54.57
CA VAL A 60 -0.10 -7.65 54.98
C VAL A 60 -0.84 -6.31 55.15
N LEU A 61 -0.19 -5.31 55.74
CA LEU A 61 -0.78 -3.98 55.92
C LEU A 61 -1.02 -3.29 54.58
N ILE A 62 -0.08 -3.35 53.63
CA ILE A 62 -0.27 -2.83 52.28
C ILE A 62 -1.47 -3.50 51.62
N ASP A 63 -1.54 -4.84 51.66
CA ASP A 63 -2.64 -5.60 51.05
C ASP A 63 -3.99 -5.22 51.68
N LEU A 64 -4.05 -5.05 53.01
CA LEU A 64 -5.26 -4.70 53.74
C LEU A 64 -5.71 -3.26 53.48
N TYR A 65 -4.79 -2.30 53.47
CA TYR A 65 -5.10 -0.90 53.14
C TYR A 65 -5.57 -0.80 51.71
N PHE A 66 -4.86 -1.44 50.78
CA PHE A 66 -5.24 -1.41 49.38
C PHE A 66 -6.62 -2.03 49.15
N ALA A 67 -6.92 -3.19 49.76
CA ALA A 67 -8.24 -3.83 49.68
C ALA A 67 -9.38 -2.97 50.26
N SER A 68 -9.07 -2.12 51.25
CA SER A 68 -10.06 -1.32 51.98
C SER A 68 -10.42 -0.01 51.26
N PHE A 69 -9.49 0.54 50.47
CA PHE A 69 -9.64 1.86 49.85
C PHE A 69 -9.72 1.85 48.30
N PHE A 70 -9.56 0.69 47.67
CA PHE A 70 -9.65 0.54 46.21
C PHE A 70 -10.76 -0.43 45.81
N LYS A 71 -11.41 -0.15 44.68
CA LYS A 71 -12.43 -1.04 44.10
C LYS A 71 -11.78 -2.29 43.53
N GLU A 72 -12.56 -3.37 43.39
CA GLU A 72 -12.05 -4.63 42.84
C GLU A 72 -11.39 -4.47 41.46
N THR A 73 -11.98 -3.67 40.57
CA THR A 73 -11.42 -3.38 39.24
C THR A 73 -10.07 -2.67 39.31
N GLU A 74 -9.89 -1.77 40.28
CA GLU A 74 -8.63 -1.06 40.50
C GLU A 74 -7.56 -2.01 41.02
N ILE A 75 -7.92 -2.90 41.94
CA ILE A 75 -7.03 -3.96 42.45
C ILE A 75 -6.56 -4.86 41.30
N GLU A 76 -7.46 -5.32 40.45
CA GLU A 76 -7.11 -6.10 39.26
C GLU A 76 -6.18 -5.34 38.32
N ASN A 77 -6.48 -4.07 38.03
CA ASN A 77 -5.65 -3.23 37.16
C ASN A 77 -4.21 -3.09 37.67
N HIS A 78 -3.99 -2.96 38.98
CA HIS A 78 -2.66 -2.88 39.57
C HIS A 78 -1.93 -4.23 39.55
N ILE A 79 -2.63 -5.35 39.78
CA ILE A 79 -2.08 -6.69 39.61
C ILE A 79 -1.69 -6.91 38.14
N HIS A 80 -2.53 -6.51 37.20
CA HIS A 80 -2.22 -6.54 35.77
C HIS A 80 -1.03 -5.66 35.42
N LEU A 81 -0.88 -4.48 36.02
CA LEU A 81 0.28 -3.60 35.80
C LEU A 81 1.58 -4.28 36.26
N ALA A 82 1.60 -4.94 37.43
CA ALA A 82 2.77 -5.68 37.89
C ALA A 82 3.16 -6.80 36.92
N ARG A 83 2.17 -7.57 36.45
CA ARG A 83 2.36 -8.62 35.44
C ARG A 83 2.89 -8.06 34.12
N LYS A 84 2.35 -6.92 33.67
CA LYS A 84 2.79 -6.24 32.44
C LYS A 84 4.23 -5.79 32.57
N GLN A 85 4.62 -5.17 33.68
CA GLN A 85 5.99 -4.72 33.90
C GLN A 85 6.98 -5.90 33.87
N ASP A 86 6.63 -7.04 34.46
CA ASP A 86 7.45 -8.25 34.41
C ASP A 86 7.60 -8.80 32.97
N ARG A 87 6.47 -9.05 32.29
CA ARG A 87 6.50 -9.58 30.90
C ARG A 87 7.12 -8.60 29.91
N PHE A 88 6.95 -7.30 30.13
CA PHE A 88 7.59 -6.27 29.33
C PHE A 88 9.10 -6.24 29.51
N LYS A 89 9.62 -6.41 30.73
CA LYS A 89 11.06 -6.57 30.96
C LYS A 89 11.62 -7.77 30.21
N ASN A 90 10.91 -8.91 30.22
CA ASN A 90 11.31 -10.08 29.45
C ASN A 90 11.29 -9.80 27.94
N LEU A 91 10.21 -9.21 27.42
CA LEU A 91 10.08 -8.82 26.02
C LEU A 91 11.22 -7.88 25.59
N ASN A 92 11.49 -6.83 26.37
CA ASN A 92 12.56 -5.86 26.12
C ASN A 92 13.94 -6.54 26.11
N ARG A 93 14.18 -7.50 27.01
CA ARG A 93 15.42 -8.28 27.03
C ARG A 93 15.54 -9.19 25.80
N VAL A 94 14.45 -9.85 25.40
CA VAL A 94 14.47 -10.81 24.27
C VAL A 94 14.63 -10.09 22.94
N ILE A 95 13.92 -8.98 22.70
CA ILE A 95 13.99 -8.24 21.43
C ILE A 95 15.35 -7.59 21.19
N ASN A 96 16.02 -7.13 22.25
CA ASN A 96 17.34 -6.48 22.14
C ASN A 96 18.51 -7.47 22.25
N LYS A 97 18.24 -8.77 22.42
CA LYS A 97 19.30 -9.77 22.48
C LYS A 97 19.81 -10.10 21.09
N GLU A 98 21.13 -10.02 20.90
CA GLU A 98 21.76 -10.46 19.65
C GLU A 98 21.42 -11.92 19.32
N GLY A 99 21.07 -12.18 18.05
CA GLY A 99 20.68 -13.51 17.58
C GLY A 99 19.31 -14.00 18.10
N ALA A 100 18.49 -13.13 18.69
CA ALA A 100 17.12 -13.49 19.04
C ALA A 100 16.32 -13.91 17.79
N THR A 101 15.72 -15.10 17.84
CA THR A 101 14.90 -15.60 16.74
C THR A 101 13.51 -14.99 16.78
N SER A 102 12.90 -14.77 15.60
CA SER A 102 11.53 -14.29 15.48
C SER A 102 10.53 -15.11 16.32
N LYS A 103 10.75 -16.42 16.45
CA LYS A 103 9.94 -17.32 17.31
C LYS A 103 10.01 -16.95 18.79
N LYS A 104 11.22 -16.67 19.33
CA LYS A 104 11.40 -16.29 20.73
C LYS A 104 10.78 -14.92 21.03
N ILE A 105 10.95 -13.98 20.09
CA ILE A 105 10.35 -12.65 20.19
C ILE A 105 8.82 -12.76 20.16
N LYS A 106 8.25 -13.52 19.21
CA LYS A 106 6.82 -13.77 19.11
C LYS A 106 6.25 -14.35 20.40
N GLN A 107 6.93 -15.33 20.99
CA GLN A 107 6.50 -15.91 22.26
C GLN A 107 6.48 -14.88 23.40
N ALA A 108 7.55 -14.12 23.59
CA ALA A 108 7.61 -13.08 24.62
C ALA A 108 6.57 -11.96 24.39
N LEU A 109 6.32 -11.62 23.12
CA LEU A 109 5.30 -10.66 22.71
C LEU A 109 3.89 -11.16 23.07
N LYS A 110 3.58 -12.42 22.76
CA LYS A 110 2.30 -13.04 23.08
C LYS A 110 2.06 -13.10 24.58
N GLU A 111 3.04 -13.55 25.37
CA GLU A 111 2.95 -13.58 26.83
C GLU A 111 2.67 -12.19 27.45
N PHE A 112 3.21 -11.12 26.84
CA PHE A 112 2.91 -9.75 27.24
C PHE A 112 1.47 -9.34 26.86
N CYS A 113 1.04 -9.67 25.64
CA CYS A 113 -0.27 -9.30 25.10
C CYS A 113 -1.44 -10.10 25.69
N GLU A 114 -1.21 -11.32 26.20
CA GLU A 114 -2.22 -12.12 26.92
C GLU A 114 -2.73 -11.45 28.21
N ILE A 115 -1.95 -10.52 28.78
CA ILE A 115 -2.39 -9.76 29.96
C ILE A 115 -3.44 -8.73 29.52
N PRO A 116 -4.60 -8.61 30.19
CA PRO A 116 -5.64 -7.64 29.84
C PRO A 116 -5.13 -6.21 29.77
N MET A 117 -5.68 -5.41 28.85
CA MET A 117 -5.25 -4.02 28.64
C MET A 117 -5.49 -3.16 29.88
N GLY A 118 -6.64 -3.29 30.55
CA GLY A 118 -6.98 -2.52 31.76
C GLY A 118 -6.82 -1.00 31.59
N ASP A 119 -6.82 -0.29 32.72
CA ASP A 119 -6.72 1.19 32.72
C ASP A 119 -5.30 1.69 33.03
N LEU A 120 -4.42 0.80 33.47
CA LEU A 120 -3.03 1.11 33.81
C LEU A 120 -2.06 0.58 32.76
N TYR A 121 -1.17 1.47 32.31
CA TYR A 121 -0.24 1.24 31.20
C TYR A 121 1.20 1.30 31.66
N ILE A 122 2.08 0.69 30.86
CA ILE A 122 3.52 0.88 30.96
C ILE A 122 3.85 2.31 30.55
N SER A 123 4.91 2.88 31.14
CA SER A 123 5.41 4.20 30.80
C SER A 123 5.56 4.34 29.27
N PRO A 124 5.00 5.40 28.64
CA PRO A 124 5.11 5.61 27.20
C PRO A 124 6.56 5.62 26.69
N ASN A 125 7.49 6.17 27.48
CA ASN A 125 8.90 6.25 27.13
C ASN A 125 9.56 4.87 27.08
N GLU A 126 9.23 4.00 28.03
CA GLU A 126 9.74 2.62 28.04
C GLU A 126 9.13 1.83 26.87
N ALA A 127 7.82 1.97 26.67
CA ALA A 127 7.09 1.30 25.61
C ALA A 127 7.56 1.69 24.20
N GLU A 128 7.99 2.94 24.00
CA GLU A 128 8.48 3.41 22.71
C GLU A 128 9.70 2.62 22.22
N GLY A 129 10.67 2.35 23.09
CA GLY A 129 11.87 1.60 22.73
C GLY A 129 11.54 0.19 22.22
N VAL A 130 10.69 -0.54 22.95
CA VAL A 130 10.24 -1.89 22.55
C VAL A 130 9.42 -1.84 21.27
N ARG A 131 8.51 -0.87 21.14
CA ARG A 131 7.71 -0.67 19.93
C ARG A 131 8.59 -0.42 18.70
N VAL A 132 9.58 0.45 18.81
CA VAL A 132 10.54 0.73 17.72
C VAL A 132 11.32 -0.54 17.37
N ALA A 133 11.80 -1.28 18.36
CA ALA A 133 12.54 -2.53 18.13
C ALA A 133 11.67 -3.60 17.43
N LEU A 134 10.40 -3.72 17.81
CA LEU A 134 9.42 -4.61 17.18
C LEU A 134 9.10 -4.21 15.73
N ILE A 135 8.85 -2.92 15.48
CA ILE A 135 8.63 -2.38 14.12
C ILE A 135 9.87 -2.64 13.25
N ASN A 136 11.06 -2.34 13.77
CA ASN A 136 12.33 -2.55 13.08
C ASN A 136 12.58 -4.03 12.76
N HIS A 137 12.22 -4.94 13.67
CA HIS A 137 12.46 -6.37 13.50
C HIS A 137 11.49 -7.03 12.52
N PHE A 138 10.19 -6.69 12.59
CA PHE A 138 9.15 -7.40 11.83
C PHE A 138 8.60 -6.64 10.63
N ILE A 139 8.56 -5.30 10.70
CA ILE A 139 7.82 -4.46 9.76
C ILE A 139 8.77 -3.80 8.76
N SER A 140 9.52 -2.80 9.21
CA SER A 140 10.42 -2.00 8.38
C SER A 140 11.53 -1.37 9.22
N ASN A 141 12.72 -1.31 8.65
CA ASN A 141 13.90 -0.63 9.19
C ASN A 141 14.13 0.77 8.57
N GLN A 142 13.22 1.26 7.74
CA GLN A 142 13.33 2.59 7.16
C GLN A 142 13.05 3.65 8.24
N LEU A 143 14.01 4.55 8.48
CA LEU A 143 13.88 5.58 9.52
C LEU A 143 12.65 6.50 9.31
N PRO A 144 12.32 6.96 8.08
CA PRO A 144 11.09 7.73 7.86
C PRO A 144 9.83 6.96 8.24
N PHE A 145 9.77 5.67 7.91
CA PHE A 145 8.66 4.79 8.28
C PHE A 145 8.57 4.65 9.82
N ILE A 146 9.67 4.31 10.50
CA ILE A 146 9.71 4.15 11.96
C ILE A 146 9.26 5.45 12.65
N GLY A 147 9.67 6.62 12.13
CA GLY A 147 9.34 7.92 12.70
C GLY A 147 7.83 8.20 12.77
N ILE A 148 7.06 7.68 11.81
CA ILE A 148 5.59 7.75 11.78
C ILE A 148 5.01 6.54 12.52
N GLY A 149 5.45 5.34 12.17
CA GLY A 149 4.93 4.08 12.70
C GLY A 149 4.96 3.98 14.21
N LYS A 150 6.00 4.50 14.87
CA LYS A 150 6.07 4.51 16.35
C LYS A 150 4.94 5.32 17.01
N ARG A 151 4.25 6.20 16.30
CA ARG A 151 3.14 7.00 16.85
C ARG A 151 1.80 6.27 16.78
N TYR A 152 1.63 5.41 15.76
CA TYR A 152 0.34 4.80 15.43
C TYR A 152 0.29 3.28 15.66
N ILE A 153 1.40 2.57 15.49
CA ILE A 153 1.48 1.12 15.64
C ILE A 153 1.79 0.78 17.09
N THR A 154 0.90 0.06 17.77
CA THR A 154 1.09 -0.37 19.16
C THR A 154 1.77 -1.73 19.25
N ILE A 155 2.26 -2.11 20.43
CA ILE A 155 2.83 -3.45 20.68
C ILE A 155 1.79 -4.55 20.38
N ARG A 156 0.52 -4.31 20.70
CA ARG A 156 -0.59 -5.24 20.43
C ARG A 156 -0.91 -5.34 18.93
N ASP A 157 -0.74 -4.25 18.18
CA ASP A 157 -0.91 -4.30 16.73
C ASP A 157 0.18 -5.17 16.08
N VAL A 158 1.41 -5.11 16.58
CA VAL A 158 2.49 -5.99 16.11
C VAL A 158 2.21 -7.46 16.45
N GLU A 159 1.62 -7.74 17.62
CA GLU A 159 1.25 -9.10 18.01
C GLU A 159 0.21 -9.70 17.05
N GLU A 160 -0.87 -8.97 16.76
CA GLU A 160 -1.89 -9.36 15.78
C GLU A 160 -1.28 -9.57 14.37
N LEU A 161 -0.36 -8.70 13.97
CA LEU A 161 0.34 -8.81 12.70
C LEU A 161 1.17 -10.10 12.64
N VAL A 162 1.98 -10.36 13.67
CA VAL A 162 2.92 -11.49 13.76
C VAL A 162 2.22 -12.86 13.74
N ASP A 163 0.94 -12.92 14.09
CA ASP A 163 0.13 -14.12 13.93
C ASP A 163 -0.20 -14.50 12.48
N ASN A 164 -0.11 -13.53 11.56
CA ASN A 164 -0.33 -13.74 10.13
C ASN A 164 0.97 -13.75 9.30
N ILE A 165 2.14 -13.76 9.95
CA ILE A 165 3.43 -13.85 9.26
C ILE A 165 3.89 -15.31 9.16
N TYR A 166 4.25 -15.72 7.95
CA TYR A 166 4.90 -16.98 7.62
C TYR A 166 6.41 -16.76 7.48
N TRP A 167 7.19 -17.62 8.15
CA TRP A 167 8.63 -17.48 8.29
C TRP A 167 9.37 -18.69 7.70
N SER A 168 10.61 -18.46 7.26
CA SER A 168 11.56 -19.56 7.15
C SER A 168 12.04 -19.96 8.55
N HIS A 169 12.22 -21.25 8.80
CA HIS A 169 12.85 -21.76 10.02
C HIS A 169 14.35 -21.42 10.10
N ARG A 170 14.97 -21.09 8.97
CA ARG A 170 16.42 -20.92 8.81
C ARG A 170 16.84 -19.47 8.65
N ARG A 171 16.02 -18.64 8.01
CA ARG A 171 16.35 -17.26 7.68
C ARG A 171 15.35 -16.27 8.30
N PRO A 172 15.82 -15.22 9.01
CA PRO A 172 14.95 -14.13 9.46
C PRO A 172 14.49 -13.28 8.27
N GLY A 173 13.39 -12.57 8.43
CA GLY A 173 12.86 -11.66 7.41
C GLY A 173 11.85 -10.68 7.98
N LYS A 174 11.43 -9.73 7.14
CA LYS A 174 10.37 -8.73 7.44
C LYS A 174 9.20 -8.91 6.49
N ILE A 175 8.12 -8.15 6.69
CA ILE A 175 6.95 -8.18 5.78
C ILE A 175 7.12 -7.32 4.51
N GLY A 176 8.11 -6.42 4.49
CA GLY A 176 8.40 -5.55 3.34
C GLY A 176 7.53 -4.30 3.27
N GLY A 177 7.90 -3.39 2.36
CA GLY A 177 7.40 -2.02 2.30
C GLY A 177 5.94 -1.88 1.88
N LYS A 178 5.44 -2.69 0.94
CA LYS A 178 4.02 -2.67 0.52
C LYS A 178 3.10 -2.99 1.70
N ALA A 179 3.42 -4.09 2.38
CA ALA A 179 2.69 -4.55 3.55
C ALA A 179 2.82 -3.55 4.72
N ALA A 180 4.03 -3.02 4.94
CA ALA A 180 4.29 -2.02 5.97
C ALA A 180 3.47 -0.73 5.75
N GLY A 181 3.46 -0.20 4.53
CA GLY A 181 2.72 1.01 4.16
C GLY A 181 1.21 0.84 4.30
N MET A 182 0.65 -0.29 3.83
CA MET A 182 -0.76 -0.63 4.02
C MET A 182 -1.13 -0.74 5.50
N PHE A 183 -0.33 -1.47 6.29
CA PHE A 183 -0.59 -1.67 7.71
C PHE A 183 -0.50 -0.35 8.49
N LEU A 184 0.50 0.48 8.20
CA LEU A 184 0.64 1.81 8.80
C LEU A 184 -0.56 2.70 8.47
N ALA A 185 -0.98 2.73 7.21
CA ALA A 185 -2.15 3.50 6.79
C ALA A 185 -3.41 3.08 7.54
N TYR A 186 -3.64 1.78 7.68
CA TYR A 186 -4.77 1.26 8.44
C TYR A 186 -4.72 1.68 9.92
N LYS A 187 -3.54 1.62 10.58
CA LYS A 187 -3.40 2.02 11.99
C LYS A 187 -3.40 3.53 12.21
N ILE A 188 -3.10 4.33 11.19
CA ILE A 188 -3.34 5.79 11.21
C ILE A 188 -4.83 6.09 11.20
N LEU A 189 -5.59 5.37 10.36
CA LEU A 189 -7.01 5.60 10.14
C LEU A 189 -7.89 5.03 11.26
N VAL A 190 -7.57 3.81 11.71
CA VAL A 190 -8.29 3.05 12.74
C VAL A 190 -7.32 2.77 13.91
N PRO A 191 -6.98 3.80 14.70
CA PRO A 191 -6.03 3.66 15.80
C PRO A 191 -6.65 2.88 16.98
N LYS A 192 -5.83 2.11 17.69
CA LYS A 192 -6.30 1.24 18.78
C LYS A 192 -6.38 1.90 20.15
N LEU A 193 -5.53 2.91 20.40
CA LEU A 193 -5.39 3.54 21.74
C LEU A 193 -6.00 4.94 21.83
N THR A 194 -6.38 5.54 20.70
CA THR A 194 -7.00 6.86 20.63
C THR A 194 -8.39 6.72 20.02
N SER A 195 -9.30 7.65 20.32
CA SER A 195 -10.59 7.69 19.64
C SER A 195 -10.37 7.88 18.14
N GLY A 196 -10.81 6.88 17.36
CA GLY A 196 -10.85 6.93 15.91
C GLY A 196 -11.99 7.82 15.42
N ASP A 197 -12.04 8.00 14.12
CA ASP A 197 -13.18 8.64 13.49
C ASP A 197 -14.31 7.62 13.30
N PRO A 198 -15.53 7.85 13.83
CA PRO A 198 -16.59 6.84 13.79
C PRO A 198 -17.01 6.40 12.39
N GLU A 199 -16.88 7.27 11.39
CA GLU A 199 -17.21 6.94 10.00
C GLU A 199 -16.12 6.05 9.38
N ILE A 200 -14.86 6.36 9.63
CA ILE A 200 -13.72 5.55 9.18
C ILE A 200 -13.73 4.19 9.87
N ASP A 201 -13.90 4.14 11.19
CA ASP A 201 -13.98 2.91 11.97
C ASP A 201 -15.11 2.00 11.48
N LYS A 202 -16.23 2.60 11.03
CA LYS A 202 -17.36 1.86 10.50
C LYS A 202 -17.04 1.24 9.14
N PHE A 203 -16.49 2.00 8.20
CA PHE A 203 -16.45 1.61 6.79
C PHE A 203 -15.09 1.11 6.29
N VAL A 204 -13.97 1.43 6.96
CA VAL A 204 -12.63 1.14 6.46
C VAL A 204 -12.09 -0.17 7.01
N ARG A 205 -11.53 -1.00 6.14
CA ARG A 205 -10.93 -2.29 6.45
C ARG A 205 -9.62 -2.47 5.68
N ILE A 206 -8.86 -3.50 6.04
CA ILE A 206 -7.85 -4.11 5.18
C ILE A 206 -8.31 -5.52 4.79
N PRO A 207 -7.91 -6.05 3.63
CA PRO A 207 -8.19 -7.44 3.28
C PRO A 207 -7.56 -8.38 4.30
N GLU A 208 -8.11 -9.58 4.44
CA GLU A 208 -7.44 -10.65 5.18
C GLU A 208 -6.06 -10.90 4.55
N SER A 209 -5.01 -10.55 5.29
CA SER A 209 -3.65 -10.39 4.78
C SER A 209 -2.67 -11.26 5.54
N TYR A 210 -1.80 -11.93 4.79
CA TYR A 210 -0.79 -12.86 5.25
C TYR A 210 0.56 -12.48 4.67
N TYR A 211 1.60 -12.57 5.48
CA TYR A 211 2.89 -12.00 5.13
C TYR A 211 3.93 -13.10 5.04
N PHE A 212 4.39 -13.41 3.83
CA PHE A 212 5.45 -14.37 3.59
C PHE A 212 6.77 -13.60 3.66
N SER A 213 7.45 -13.75 4.79
CA SER A 213 8.62 -12.94 5.10
C SER A 213 9.75 -13.15 4.09
N SER A 214 10.59 -12.13 3.94
CA SER A 214 11.74 -12.15 3.03
C SER A 214 12.73 -13.30 3.28
N GLY A 215 12.72 -13.87 4.49
CA GLY A 215 13.53 -15.03 4.85
C GLY A 215 13.18 -16.27 4.04
N ILE A 216 11.92 -16.42 3.60
CA ILE A 216 11.49 -17.52 2.73
C ILE A 216 12.21 -17.45 1.38
N PHE A 217 12.34 -16.25 0.81
CA PHE A 217 13.06 -16.09 -0.45
C PHE A 217 14.55 -16.35 -0.31
N SER A 218 15.18 -15.85 0.76
CA SER A 218 16.59 -16.16 1.04
C SER A 218 16.84 -17.67 1.19
N ASP A 219 15.98 -18.35 1.96
CA ASP A 219 16.05 -19.80 2.16
C ASP A 219 15.83 -20.58 0.86
N PHE A 220 14.92 -20.10 -0.02
CA PHE A 220 14.73 -20.66 -1.36
C PHE A 220 15.99 -20.55 -2.22
N LEU A 221 16.68 -19.41 -2.22
CA LEU A 221 17.91 -19.25 -2.99
C LEU A 221 19.02 -20.17 -2.48
N ASP A 222 19.19 -20.24 -1.15
CA ASP A 222 20.20 -21.11 -0.52
C ASP A 222 19.92 -22.59 -0.82
N TYR A 223 18.68 -23.04 -0.64
CA TYR A 223 18.27 -24.44 -0.81
C TYR A 223 18.52 -24.95 -2.25
N ASN A 224 18.48 -24.06 -3.23
CA ASN A 224 18.67 -24.39 -4.64
C ASN A 224 20.08 -24.04 -5.17
N ASN A 225 21.01 -23.59 -4.31
CA ASN A 225 22.35 -23.14 -4.70
C ASN A 225 22.32 -22.06 -5.81
N LEU A 226 21.48 -21.04 -5.61
CA LEU A 226 21.25 -19.96 -6.56
C LEU A 226 22.01 -18.67 -6.19
N ASP A 227 23.12 -18.80 -5.46
CA ASP A 227 23.93 -17.69 -4.94
C ASP A 227 24.44 -16.73 -6.03
N GLN A 228 24.61 -17.24 -7.26
CA GLN A 228 24.97 -16.45 -8.43
C GLN A 228 24.05 -15.22 -8.66
N PHE A 229 22.78 -15.29 -8.25
CA PHE A 229 21.85 -14.17 -8.41
C PHE A 229 22.17 -12.94 -7.57
N HIS A 230 22.96 -13.07 -6.49
CA HIS A 230 23.42 -11.91 -5.72
C HIS A 230 24.28 -10.95 -6.57
N SER A 231 25.02 -11.51 -7.55
CA SER A 231 25.87 -10.75 -8.46
C SER A 231 25.14 -10.22 -9.70
N GLN A 232 23.91 -10.69 -9.96
CA GLN A 232 23.15 -10.35 -11.17
C GLN A 232 23.00 -8.83 -11.37
N LYS A 233 22.77 -8.12 -10.26
CA LYS A 233 22.54 -6.68 -10.25
C LYS A 233 23.73 -5.85 -10.75
N TYR A 234 24.95 -6.40 -10.73
CA TYR A 234 26.18 -5.72 -11.14
C TYR A 234 26.56 -5.95 -12.61
N LYS A 235 25.83 -6.81 -13.34
CA LYS A 235 26.10 -7.09 -14.75
C LYS A 235 25.66 -5.95 -15.66
N SER A 236 26.14 -5.96 -16.91
CA SER A 236 25.65 -5.02 -17.93
C SER A 236 24.16 -5.21 -18.20
N ARG A 237 23.50 -4.20 -18.77
CA ARG A 237 22.06 -4.26 -19.11
C ARG A 237 21.77 -5.42 -20.05
N GLU A 238 22.61 -5.59 -21.07
CA GLU A 238 22.48 -6.61 -22.11
C GLU A 238 22.60 -8.02 -21.50
N GLN A 239 23.53 -8.21 -20.57
CA GLN A 239 23.67 -9.49 -19.85
C GLN A 239 22.46 -9.78 -18.97
N ILE A 240 21.92 -8.78 -18.26
CA ILE A 240 20.73 -8.94 -17.42
C ILE A 240 19.54 -9.38 -18.28
N GLU A 241 19.30 -8.68 -19.39
CA GLU A 241 18.19 -8.97 -20.31
C GLU A 241 18.30 -10.36 -20.93
N GLU A 242 19.50 -10.79 -21.35
CA GLU A 242 19.71 -12.10 -21.96
C GLU A 242 19.54 -13.24 -20.96
N GLU A 243 20.15 -13.11 -19.77
CA GLU A 243 20.07 -14.15 -18.75
C GLU A 243 18.66 -14.27 -18.15
N TYR A 244 17.93 -13.16 -18.02
CA TYR A 244 16.55 -13.17 -17.51
C TYR A 244 15.64 -14.10 -18.31
N LYS A 245 15.88 -14.26 -19.62
CA LYS A 245 15.15 -15.21 -20.47
C LYS A 245 15.23 -16.65 -19.96
N ASN A 246 16.33 -17.01 -19.31
CA ASN A 246 16.59 -18.36 -18.81
C ASN A 246 16.21 -18.54 -17.32
N ILE A 247 16.03 -17.46 -16.56
CA ILE A 247 15.71 -17.52 -15.12
C ILE A 247 14.39 -18.26 -14.86
N SER A 248 13.38 -18.06 -15.73
CA SER A 248 12.08 -18.72 -15.58
C SER A 248 12.19 -20.25 -15.60
N ALA A 249 12.99 -20.81 -16.50
CA ALA A 249 13.23 -22.25 -16.57
C ALA A 249 13.92 -22.77 -15.30
N LEU A 250 14.89 -22.01 -14.77
CA LEU A 250 15.59 -22.36 -13.54
C LEU A 250 14.63 -22.36 -12.33
N PHE A 251 13.86 -21.28 -12.14
CA PHE A 251 12.87 -21.17 -11.06
C PHE A 251 11.79 -22.27 -11.13
N LYS A 252 11.42 -22.70 -12.34
CA LYS A 252 10.49 -23.82 -12.52
C LYS A 252 11.05 -25.12 -11.95
N GLN A 253 12.35 -25.38 -12.11
CA GLN A 253 13.02 -26.59 -11.61
C GLN A 253 13.39 -26.50 -10.12
N SER A 254 13.64 -25.30 -9.60
CA SER A 254 13.95 -25.06 -8.19
C SER A 254 12.78 -25.44 -7.28
N SER A 255 13.05 -25.84 -6.04
CA SER A 255 12.01 -26.23 -5.07
C SER A 255 12.11 -25.44 -3.78
N PHE A 256 10.98 -25.19 -3.12
CA PHE A 256 11.03 -24.71 -1.73
C PHE A 256 11.39 -25.88 -0.80
N PRO A 257 12.03 -25.61 0.35
CA PRO A 257 12.28 -26.63 1.36
C PRO A 257 10.99 -27.36 1.79
N PRO A 258 11.02 -28.68 2.07
CA PRO A 258 9.81 -29.45 2.40
C PRO A 258 8.99 -28.92 3.57
N ASP A 259 9.65 -28.43 4.63
CA ASP A 259 9.00 -27.80 5.78
C ASP A 259 8.28 -26.50 5.41
N THR A 260 8.82 -25.76 4.45
CA THR A 260 8.20 -24.54 3.93
C THR A 260 6.98 -24.87 3.07
N VAL A 261 7.06 -25.93 2.26
CA VAL A 261 5.92 -26.42 1.46
C VAL A 261 4.78 -26.90 2.38
N GLU A 262 5.09 -27.56 3.50
CA GLU A 262 4.07 -27.95 4.48
C GLU A 262 3.34 -26.73 5.06
N ASN A 263 4.08 -25.69 5.45
CA ASN A 263 3.48 -24.43 5.91
C ASN A 263 2.53 -23.81 4.86
N PHE A 264 2.87 -23.94 3.57
CA PHE A 264 2.01 -23.46 2.48
C PHE A 264 0.72 -24.29 2.36
N ARG A 265 0.81 -25.61 2.57
CA ARG A 265 -0.35 -26.49 2.59
C ARG A 265 -1.28 -26.15 3.76
N GLU A 266 -0.75 -26.06 4.97
CA GLU A 266 -1.52 -25.68 6.17
C GLU A 266 -2.19 -24.31 6.00
N PHE A 267 -1.48 -23.36 5.38
CA PHE A 267 -2.05 -22.06 5.02
C PHE A 267 -3.25 -22.19 4.08
N LEU A 268 -3.11 -22.94 2.97
CA LEU A 268 -4.19 -23.10 1.99
C LEU A 268 -5.38 -23.87 2.55
N GLU A 269 -5.16 -24.84 3.43
CA GLU A 269 -6.22 -25.55 4.16
C GLU A 269 -6.99 -24.61 5.08
N LYS A 270 -6.29 -23.76 5.85
CA LYS A 270 -6.91 -22.74 6.71
C LYS A 270 -7.73 -21.72 5.91
N ILE A 271 -7.26 -21.32 4.73
CA ILE A 271 -7.89 -20.28 3.91
C ILE A 271 -9.14 -20.78 3.18
N GLY A 272 -9.17 -22.07 2.82
CA GLY A 272 -10.21 -22.62 1.96
C GLY A 272 -10.12 -22.10 0.51
N GLU A 273 -11.16 -22.35 -0.28
CA GLU A 273 -11.24 -21.99 -1.71
C GLU A 273 -11.66 -20.53 -1.91
N HIS A 274 -10.77 -19.59 -1.59
CA HIS A 274 -10.98 -18.15 -1.83
C HIS A 274 -9.88 -17.57 -2.73
N PRO A 275 -10.18 -16.78 -3.78
CA PRO A 275 -9.15 -16.21 -4.65
C PRO A 275 -8.11 -15.38 -3.90
N LEU A 276 -6.84 -15.55 -4.25
CA LEU A 276 -5.70 -14.90 -3.62
C LEU A 276 -4.97 -13.99 -4.60
N ILE A 277 -4.35 -12.93 -4.08
CA ILE A 277 -3.34 -12.15 -4.78
C ILE A 277 -2.02 -12.21 -4.02
N LEU A 278 -0.95 -12.57 -4.72
CA LEU A 278 0.42 -12.63 -4.22
C LEU A 278 1.14 -11.39 -4.73
N ARG A 279 1.35 -10.40 -3.86
CA ARG A 279 1.93 -9.10 -4.20
C ARG A 279 3.38 -9.05 -3.73
N SER A 280 4.28 -8.58 -4.59
CA SER A 280 5.63 -8.19 -4.18
C SER A 280 5.57 -7.20 -3.00
N SER A 281 6.45 -7.35 -2.03
CA SER A 281 6.61 -6.41 -0.92
C SER A 281 8.10 -6.24 -0.66
N SER A 282 8.71 -5.40 -1.48
CA SER A 282 10.15 -5.09 -1.44
C SER A 282 10.52 -4.20 -0.23
N PHE A 283 11.76 -4.25 0.25
CA PHE A 283 12.24 -3.40 1.36
C PHE A 283 12.47 -1.94 0.98
N LEU A 284 12.42 -1.63 -0.32
CA LEU A 284 12.52 -0.29 -0.86
C LEU A 284 11.15 0.31 -1.20
N GLU A 285 10.07 -0.47 -1.16
CA GLU A 285 8.72 0.01 -1.50
C GLU A 285 8.13 1.02 -0.52
N ASP A 286 8.62 1.07 0.73
CA ASP A 286 8.27 2.08 1.73
C ASP A 286 9.32 3.20 1.86
N ASN A 287 10.29 3.25 0.93
CA ASN A 287 11.28 4.31 0.92
C ASN A 287 10.65 5.61 0.40
N PHE A 288 10.84 6.69 1.16
CA PHE A 288 10.21 7.97 0.88
C PHE A 288 10.92 8.65 -0.29
N GLY A 289 10.14 9.08 -1.28
CA GLY A 289 10.67 9.83 -2.44
C GLY A 289 11.15 8.98 -3.62
N TYR A 290 10.99 7.66 -3.56
CA TYR A 290 11.18 6.76 -4.70
C TYR A 290 9.87 6.01 -4.93
N ALA A 291 9.39 5.89 -6.17
CA ALA A 291 8.31 4.94 -6.42
C ALA A 291 8.84 3.65 -7.00
N PHE A 292 8.59 2.57 -6.26
CA PHE A 292 8.74 1.21 -6.76
C PHE A 292 7.43 0.67 -7.34
N SER A 293 6.49 1.58 -7.67
CA SER A 293 5.18 1.23 -8.20
C SER A 293 5.29 0.53 -9.55
N GLY A 294 4.60 -0.61 -9.69
CA GLY A 294 4.54 -1.37 -10.94
C GLY A 294 5.87 -1.99 -11.40
N LYS A 295 6.93 -1.93 -10.59
CA LYS A 295 8.25 -2.46 -10.98
C LYS A 295 8.38 -3.97 -10.76
N TYR A 296 7.70 -4.47 -9.73
CA TYR A 296 7.67 -5.88 -9.40
C TYR A 296 6.28 -6.46 -9.67
N ASP A 297 6.24 -7.75 -9.99
CA ASP A 297 5.01 -8.40 -10.43
C ASP A 297 4.12 -8.78 -9.24
N SER A 298 2.81 -8.81 -9.49
CA SER A 298 1.81 -9.38 -8.60
C SER A 298 1.01 -10.43 -9.35
N PHE A 299 0.68 -11.54 -8.70
CA PHE A 299 0.02 -12.68 -9.34
C PHE A 299 -1.29 -13.02 -8.65
N PHE A 300 -2.35 -13.13 -9.43
CA PHE A 300 -3.62 -13.67 -8.96
C PHE A 300 -3.61 -15.19 -9.05
N VAL A 301 -4.20 -15.83 -8.04
CA VAL A 301 -4.45 -17.26 -7.99
C VAL A 301 -5.92 -17.44 -7.66
N THR A 302 -6.68 -18.10 -8.52
CA THR A 302 -8.12 -18.33 -8.29
C THR A 302 -8.37 -19.27 -7.10
N ASN A 303 -7.40 -20.12 -6.77
CA ASN A 303 -7.35 -20.94 -5.57
C ASN A 303 -8.59 -21.86 -5.47
N GLN A 304 -8.88 -22.60 -6.55
CA GLN A 304 -10.02 -23.50 -6.67
C GLN A 304 -9.54 -24.96 -6.82
N GLY A 305 -10.37 -25.92 -6.39
CA GLY A 305 -10.11 -27.34 -6.59
C GLY A 305 -9.41 -28.02 -5.41
N ASP A 306 -8.82 -29.19 -5.67
CA ASP A 306 -8.15 -29.95 -4.63
C ASP A 306 -6.91 -29.23 -4.09
N ILE A 307 -6.52 -29.58 -2.86
CA ILE A 307 -5.41 -28.94 -2.15
C ILE A 307 -4.08 -29.01 -2.92
N GLN A 308 -3.83 -30.08 -3.71
CA GLN A 308 -2.57 -30.23 -4.42
C GLN A 308 -2.51 -29.31 -5.65
N THR A 309 -3.61 -29.18 -6.39
CA THR A 309 -3.73 -28.20 -7.49
C THR A 309 -3.50 -26.79 -6.98
N ARG A 310 -4.20 -26.41 -5.91
CA ARG A 310 -4.08 -25.08 -5.27
C ARG A 310 -2.67 -24.82 -4.75
N LEU A 311 -2.02 -25.81 -4.15
CA LEU A 311 -0.64 -25.72 -3.68
C LEU A 311 0.35 -25.50 -4.81
N ASN A 312 0.19 -26.20 -5.94
CA ASN A 312 1.05 -26.04 -7.11
C ASN A 312 0.93 -24.63 -7.70
N GLU A 313 -0.29 -24.11 -7.83
CA GLU A 313 -0.55 -22.75 -8.31
C GLU A 313 0.04 -21.69 -7.37
N PHE A 314 -0.16 -21.86 -6.06
CA PHE A 314 0.37 -20.95 -5.04
C PHE A 314 1.91 -20.90 -5.05
N ILE A 315 2.57 -22.06 -5.09
CA ILE A 315 4.03 -22.16 -5.19
C ILE A 315 4.53 -21.49 -6.46
N TRP A 316 3.84 -21.70 -7.58
CA TRP A 316 4.21 -21.07 -8.84
C TRP A 316 4.05 -19.55 -8.77
N GLY A 317 2.95 -19.04 -8.22
CA GLY A 317 2.76 -17.61 -8.00
C GLY A 317 3.85 -16.99 -7.12
N LEU A 318 4.26 -17.65 -6.03
CA LEU A 318 5.38 -17.20 -5.19
C LEU A 318 6.69 -17.13 -5.97
N LYS A 319 6.99 -18.16 -6.77
CA LYS A 319 8.19 -18.19 -7.62
C LYS A 319 8.18 -17.05 -8.64
N GLN A 320 7.03 -16.76 -9.23
CA GLN A 320 6.92 -15.66 -10.20
C GLN A 320 7.18 -14.29 -9.56
N VAL A 321 6.59 -14.02 -8.38
CA VAL A 321 6.90 -12.80 -7.62
C VAL A 321 8.39 -12.70 -7.31
N HIS A 322 8.99 -13.79 -6.81
CA HIS A 322 10.42 -13.82 -6.49
C HIS A 322 11.32 -13.62 -7.71
N MET A 323 10.98 -14.26 -8.84
CA MET A 323 11.69 -14.10 -10.10
C MET A 323 11.73 -12.65 -10.58
N SER A 324 10.63 -11.90 -10.42
CA SER A 324 10.54 -10.49 -10.82
C SER A 324 11.62 -9.61 -10.16
N THR A 325 12.16 -10.03 -9.00
CA THR A 325 13.27 -9.35 -8.31
C THR A 325 14.53 -9.22 -9.18
N PHE A 326 14.74 -10.19 -10.08
CA PHE A 326 15.88 -10.25 -10.99
C PHE A 326 15.59 -9.68 -12.38
N GLY A 327 14.43 -9.06 -12.57
CA GLY A 327 14.06 -8.43 -13.82
C GLY A 327 14.92 -7.21 -14.16
N PRO A 328 15.11 -6.90 -15.45
CA PRO A 328 15.88 -5.73 -15.88
C PRO A 328 15.29 -4.42 -15.34
N GLY A 329 13.97 -4.26 -15.36
CA GLY A 329 13.28 -3.04 -14.89
C GLY A 329 13.66 -2.66 -13.45
N PRO A 330 13.41 -3.52 -12.44
CA PRO A 330 13.80 -3.26 -11.06
C PRO A 330 15.29 -2.99 -10.86
N ILE A 331 16.17 -3.78 -11.49
CA ILE A 331 17.62 -3.64 -11.32
C ILE A 331 18.11 -2.31 -11.90
N LEU A 332 17.69 -1.96 -13.10
CA LEU A 332 18.10 -0.73 -13.77
C LEU A 332 17.54 0.51 -13.05
N TYR A 333 16.30 0.45 -12.58
CA TYR A 333 15.74 1.54 -11.78
C TYR A 333 16.58 1.81 -10.53
N ARG A 334 16.96 0.75 -9.80
CA ARG A 334 17.83 0.87 -8.61
C ARG A 334 19.21 1.40 -8.97
N ARG A 335 19.77 1.01 -10.11
CA ARG A 335 21.04 1.55 -10.61
C ARG A 335 20.95 3.07 -10.83
N ASN A 336 19.90 3.53 -11.51
CA ASN A 336 19.73 4.95 -11.84
C ASN A 336 19.50 5.85 -10.61
N HIS A 337 19.05 5.28 -9.50
CA HIS A 337 18.79 6.00 -8.26
C HIS A 337 19.85 5.76 -7.17
N ASN A 338 20.97 5.13 -7.51
CA ASN A 338 22.03 4.76 -6.54
C ASN A 338 21.55 3.86 -5.39
N LEU A 339 20.59 2.98 -5.67
CA LEU A 339 19.99 2.00 -4.74
C LEU A 339 20.45 0.56 -5.01
N LEU A 340 21.44 0.37 -5.88
CA LEU A 340 21.90 -0.95 -6.31
C LEU A 340 22.56 -1.74 -5.17
N ASP A 341 23.34 -1.04 -4.33
CA ASP A 341 24.08 -1.64 -3.22
C ASP A 341 23.23 -1.91 -1.99
N PHE A 342 22.02 -1.35 -1.93
CA PHE A 342 21.05 -1.71 -0.91
C PHE A 342 20.76 -3.22 -0.97
N ASP A 343 20.76 -3.90 0.17
CA ASP A 343 20.40 -5.31 0.27
C ASP A 343 18.88 -5.48 0.17
N GLU A 344 18.40 -5.41 -1.07
CA GLU A 344 16.98 -5.55 -1.38
C GLU A 344 16.55 -6.99 -1.17
N LYS A 345 15.51 -7.17 -0.34
CA LYS A 345 14.89 -8.47 -0.10
C LYS A 345 13.42 -8.42 -0.43
N MET A 346 12.94 -9.49 -1.04
CA MET A 346 11.55 -9.61 -1.47
C MET A 346 10.74 -10.44 -0.47
N SER A 347 9.75 -9.79 0.14
CA SER A 347 8.66 -10.47 0.84
C SER A 347 7.45 -10.60 -0.09
N VAL A 348 6.50 -11.48 0.23
CA VAL A 348 5.24 -11.59 -0.51
C VAL A 348 4.07 -11.31 0.42
N LEU A 349 3.30 -10.28 0.09
CA LEU A 349 2.03 -9.97 0.72
C LEU A 349 0.93 -10.78 0.02
N VAL A 350 0.36 -11.76 0.73
CA VAL A 350 -0.72 -12.61 0.23
C VAL A 350 -2.03 -12.15 0.82
N GLN A 351 -2.98 -11.78 -0.03
CA GLN A 351 -4.28 -11.26 0.42
C GLN A 351 -5.41 -12.06 -0.20
N LYS A 352 -6.49 -12.25 0.56
CA LYS A 352 -7.78 -12.60 -0.04
C LYS A 352 -8.21 -11.47 -0.96
N VAL A 353 -8.52 -11.81 -2.21
CA VAL A 353 -9.02 -10.83 -3.18
C VAL A 353 -10.37 -10.32 -2.68
N VAL A 354 -10.50 -9.00 -2.58
CA VAL A 354 -11.76 -8.34 -2.24
C VAL A 354 -12.68 -8.45 -3.45
N GLY A 355 -13.89 -8.97 -3.23
CA GLY A 355 -14.88 -9.12 -4.28
C GLY A 355 -15.90 -10.19 -3.97
N ARG A 356 -16.75 -10.45 -4.96
CA ARG A 356 -17.79 -11.48 -4.91
C ARG A 356 -17.91 -12.20 -6.23
N ARG A 357 -18.57 -13.35 -6.19
CA ARG A 357 -18.80 -14.20 -7.36
C ARG A 357 -20.02 -13.72 -8.15
N PHE A 358 -19.84 -13.55 -9.46
CA PHE A 358 -20.86 -13.28 -10.47
C PHE A 358 -20.75 -14.32 -11.58
N GLY A 359 -21.62 -15.34 -11.54
CA GLY A 359 -21.51 -16.49 -12.44
C GLY A 359 -20.16 -17.21 -12.25
N ASN A 360 -19.31 -17.19 -13.27
CA ASN A 360 -17.95 -17.76 -13.24
C ASN A 360 -16.87 -16.75 -12.82
N TYR A 361 -17.22 -15.48 -12.67
CA TYR A 361 -16.25 -14.40 -12.45
C TYR A 361 -16.22 -13.96 -10.98
N PHE A 362 -15.06 -13.53 -10.50
CA PHE A 362 -14.86 -12.99 -9.16
C PHE A 362 -14.12 -11.65 -9.24
N PHE A 363 -14.72 -10.59 -8.70
CA PHE A 363 -14.16 -9.23 -8.71
C PHE A 363 -14.92 -8.29 -7.74
N PRO A 364 -14.35 -7.14 -7.34
CA PRO A 364 -15.03 -6.14 -6.52
C PRO A 364 -15.95 -5.24 -7.36
N LEU A 365 -16.97 -4.65 -6.72
CA LEU A 365 -17.92 -3.76 -7.39
C LEU A 365 -17.25 -2.49 -7.90
N ALA A 366 -16.31 -1.96 -7.13
CA ALA A 366 -15.44 -0.90 -7.58
C ALA A 366 -14.04 -1.08 -6.98
N ALA A 367 -13.03 -0.69 -7.74
CA ALA A 367 -11.65 -0.61 -7.26
C ALA A 367 -10.97 0.60 -7.87
N GLY A 368 -9.87 1.05 -7.27
CA GLY A 368 -9.29 2.30 -7.71
C GLY A 368 -7.98 2.69 -7.04
N VAL A 369 -7.50 3.85 -7.48
CA VAL A 369 -6.38 4.56 -6.86
C VAL A 369 -6.86 5.94 -6.42
N GLY A 370 -6.61 6.29 -5.17
CA GLY A 370 -6.90 7.61 -4.59
C GLY A 370 -5.60 8.37 -4.37
N PHE A 371 -5.56 9.64 -4.77
CA PHE A 371 -4.46 10.56 -4.57
C PHE A 371 -4.93 11.69 -3.67
N SER A 372 -4.23 11.92 -2.55
CA SER A 372 -4.53 13.02 -1.62
C SER A 372 -4.28 14.41 -2.21
N TYR A 373 -3.50 14.49 -3.30
CA TYR A 373 -3.26 15.71 -4.04
C TYR A 373 -3.57 15.49 -5.52
N SER A 374 -4.33 16.42 -6.11
CA SER A 374 -4.67 16.39 -7.53
C SER A 374 -3.71 17.29 -8.32
N SER A 375 -2.74 16.67 -8.99
CA SER A 375 -1.86 17.37 -9.95
C SER A 375 -2.59 17.73 -11.26
N TYR A 376 -3.85 17.34 -11.43
CA TYR A 376 -4.63 17.55 -12.63
C TYR A 376 -5.86 18.42 -12.34
N THR A 377 -5.88 19.66 -12.83
CA THR A 377 -7.03 20.56 -12.67
C THR A 377 -7.37 21.22 -14.00
N TRP A 378 -8.35 20.69 -14.70
CA TRP A 378 -8.80 21.20 -16.01
C TRP A 378 -9.76 22.39 -15.91
N THR A 379 -10.15 22.77 -14.69
CA THR A 379 -10.93 23.99 -14.40
C THR A 379 -10.52 24.54 -13.03
N SER A 380 -10.58 25.87 -12.87
CA SER A 380 -10.26 26.57 -11.62
C SER A 380 -11.18 26.23 -10.45
N ARG A 381 -12.33 25.59 -10.72
CA ARG A 381 -13.25 25.11 -9.68
C ARG A 381 -12.70 23.93 -8.88
N ILE A 382 -11.79 23.15 -9.46
CA ILE A 382 -11.23 21.96 -8.81
C ILE A 382 -10.16 22.38 -7.82
N LYS A 383 -10.34 21.97 -6.57
CA LYS A 383 -9.33 22.14 -5.51
C LYS A 383 -8.31 21.01 -5.57
N LYS A 384 -7.02 21.34 -5.63
CA LYS A 384 -5.93 20.36 -5.74
C LYS A 384 -5.78 19.56 -4.44
N GLU A 385 -5.89 20.24 -3.32
CA GLU A 385 -5.72 19.75 -1.95
C GLU A 385 -6.83 18.78 -1.47
N ASP A 386 -7.93 18.67 -2.24
CA ASP A 386 -9.02 17.74 -1.94
C ASP A 386 -8.78 16.35 -2.54
N GLY A 387 -7.83 16.22 -3.48
CA GLY A 387 -7.45 14.94 -4.07
C GLY A 387 -8.27 14.48 -5.27
N LEU A 388 -7.88 13.32 -5.81
CA LEU A 388 -8.37 12.72 -7.05
C LEU A 388 -8.50 11.21 -6.90
N VAL A 389 -9.59 10.63 -7.42
CA VAL A 389 -9.79 9.18 -7.48
C VAL A 389 -9.85 8.73 -8.94
N ARG A 390 -9.18 7.62 -9.23
CA ARG A 390 -9.32 6.83 -10.46
C ARG A 390 -10.13 5.59 -10.10
N LEU A 391 -11.33 5.45 -10.67
CA LEU A 391 -12.26 4.38 -10.31
C LEU A 391 -12.59 3.47 -11.51
N VAL A 392 -12.63 2.17 -11.29
CA VAL A 392 -13.02 1.16 -12.28
C VAL A 392 -13.98 0.14 -11.67
N LEU A 393 -14.77 -0.51 -12.52
CA LEU A 393 -15.47 -1.77 -12.22
C LEU A 393 -14.46 -2.91 -12.40
N GLY A 394 -14.54 -3.93 -11.54
CA GLY A 394 -13.62 -5.07 -11.61
C GLY A 394 -12.36 -4.88 -10.77
N LEU A 395 -11.35 -5.69 -11.04
CA LEU A 395 -10.07 -5.61 -10.35
C LEU A 395 -9.40 -4.25 -10.58
N GLY A 396 -8.70 -3.74 -9.55
CA GLY A 396 -8.07 -2.42 -9.56
C GLY A 396 -6.87 -2.28 -10.51
N THR A 397 -6.43 -3.36 -11.16
CA THR A 397 -5.34 -3.39 -12.14
C THR A 397 -5.52 -2.33 -13.21
N ARG A 398 -6.75 -2.10 -13.69
CA ARG A 398 -7.04 -1.05 -14.69
C ARG A 398 -6.98 0.38 -14.18
N ALA A 399 -7.22 0.56 -12.88
CA ALA A 399 -7.04 1.87 -12.25
C ALA A 399 -5.56 2.17 -12.02
N VAL A 400 -4.72 1.15 -11.84
CA VAL A 400 -3.27 1.26 -11.70
C VAL A 400 -2.63 1.34 -13.09
N ASP A 401 -2.70 0.25 -13.84
CA ASP A 401 -2.15 0.04 -15.18
C ASP A 401 -3.14 0.47 -16.26
N ARG A 402 -2.73 1.42 -17.10
CA ARG A 402 -3.53 1.77 -18.28
C ARG A 402 -3.19 0.84 -19.45
N THR A 403 -3.89 -0.28 -19.55
CA THR A 403 -3.96 -1.07 -20.79
C THR A 403 -4.82 -0.33 -21.83
N GLY A 404 -4.22 0.14 -22.93
CA GLY A 404 -4.89 0.56 -24.18
C GLY A 404 -6.05 1.57 -24.10
N GLU A 405 -6.95 1.48 -25.10
CA GLU A 405 -8.12 2.33 -25.45
C GLU A 405 -9.26 2.37 -24.40
N ASP A 406 -8.96 2.26 -23.11
CA ASP A 406 -9.99 2.11 -22.08
C ASP A 406 -9.79 3.04 -20.87
N TYR A 407 -10.91 3.49 -20.29
CA TYR A 407 -11.00 4.70 -19.47
C TYR A 407 -11.42 4.42 -18.03
N ALA A 408 -10.52 4.69 -17.08
CA ALA A 408 -10.89 4.78 -15.67
C ALA A 408 -11.66 6.09 -15.41
N ARG A 409 -12.67 6.03 -14.53
CA ARG A 409 -13.46 7.21 -14.17
C ARG A 409 -12.63 8.11 -13.24
N MET A 410 -12.25 9.29 -13.75
CA MET A 410 -11.56 10.33 -12.97
C MET A 410 -12.57 11.12 -12.12
N ILE A 411 -12.35 11.19 -10.82
CA ILE A 411 -13.25 11.84 -9.84
C ILE A 411 -12.43 12.82 -8.99
N HIS A 412 -12.60 14.11 -9.21
CA HIS A 412 -12.05 15.12 -8.31
C HIS A 412 -12.91 15.17 -7.05
N LEU A 413 -12.32 14.88 -5.89
CA LEU A 413 -13.07 14.76 -4.64
C LEU A 413 -13.68 16.10 -4.16
N SER A 414 -13.17 17.23 -4.66
CA SER A 414 -13.78 18.55 -4.46
C SER A 414 -15.15 18.68 -5.15
N HIS A 415 -15.33 18.04 -6.31
CA HIS A 415 -16.55 18.07 -7.12
C HIS A 415 -16.79 16.71 -7.79
N PRO A 416 -17.26 15.68 -7.06
CA PRO A 416 -17.23 14.29 -7.54
C PRO A 416 -18.02 14.00 -8.82
N LEU A 417 -19.08 14.78 -9.07
CA LEU A 417 -19.94 14.64 -10.26
C LEU A 417 -19.47 15.49 -11.45
N LEU A 418 -18.49 16.38 -11.27
CA LEU A 418 -18.02 17.27 -12.32
C LEU A 418 -17.24 16.47 -13.39
N ARG A 419 -17.52 16.77 -14.65
CA ARG A 419 -16.97 16.10 -15.83
C ARG A 419 -16.47 17.11 -16.86
N PRO A 420 -15.36 16.83 -17.55
CA PRO A 420 -14.99 17.58 -18.75
C PRO A 420 -15.93 17.25 -19.92
N GLU A 421 -16.49 16.04 -19.97
CA GLU A 421 -17.47 15.65 -20.98
C GLU A 421 -18.85 16.28 -20.71
N VAL A 422 -19.48 16.85 -21.73
CA VAL A 422 -20.79 17.52 -21.60
C VAL A 422 -21.92 16.66 -22.17
N GLU A 423 -21.72 16.06 -23.34
CA GLU A 423 -22.78 15.31 -24.03
C GLU A 423 -22.79 13.82 -23.65
N ALA A 424 -23.98 13.21 -23.67
CA ALA A 424 -24.15 11.78 -23.37
C ALA A 424 -23.29 10.88 -24.25
N GLN A 425 -23.15 11.20 -25.55
CA GLN A 425 -22.33 10.44 -26.47
C GLN A 425 -20.84 10.50 -26.11
N GLN A 426 -20.35 11.67 -25.67
CA GLN A 426 -18.97 11.83 -25.19
C GLN A 426 -18.75 11.03 -23.89
N ILE A 427 -19.68 11.15 -22.92
CA ILE A 427 -19.59 10.40 -21.66
C ILE A 427 -19.56 8.89 -21.92
N MET A 428 -20.40 8.41 -22.84
CA MET A 428 -20.39 7.00 -23.24
C MET A 428 -19.12 6.62 -24.00
N LYS A 429 -18.54 7.50 -24.82
CA LYS A 429 -17.28 7.22 -25.55
C LYS A 429 -16.12 7.05 -24.55
N TYR A 430 -15.97 8.00 -23.61
CA TYR A 430 -14.90 8.03 -22.60
C TYR A 430 -15.30 7.35 -21.29
N SER A 431 -15.96 6.20 -21.39
CA SER A 431 -16.29 5.34 -20.24
C SER A 431 -15.48 4.05 -20.30
N GLN A 432 -15.28 3.41 -19.16
CA GLN A 432 -14.70 2.08 -19.11
C GLN A 432 -15.45 1.10 -20.03
N LYS A 433 -14.69 0.31 -20.79
CA LYS A 433 -15.11 -0.69 -21.78
C LYS A 433 -14.67 -2.10 -21.41
N ILE A 434 -13.51 -2.24 -20.79
CA ILE A 434 -12.95 -3.56 -20.43
C ILE A 434 -12.91 -3.68 -18.91
N VAL A 435 -13.25 -4.86 -18.40
CA VAL A 435 -13.27 -5.19 -16.99
C VAL A 435 -12.33 -6.35 -16.75
N ASP A 436 -11.39 -6.15 -15.83
CA ASP A 436 -10.51 -7.21 -15.36
C ASP A 436 -11.21 -8.01 -14.28
N VAL A 437 -11.27 -9.34 -14.47
CA VAL A 437 -11.98 -10.28 -13.60
C VAL A 437 -11.15 -11.53 -13.36
N LEU A 438 -11.39 -12.23 -12.24
CA LEU A 438 -10.87 -13.59 -12.06
C LEU A 438 -11.92 -14.59 -12.56
N ASN A 439 -11.59 -15.35 -13.59
CA ASN A 439 -12.46 -16.41 -14.08
C ASN A 439 -12.16 -17.71 -13.29
N LEU A 440 -13.06 -18.03 -12.37
CA LEU A 440 -12.94 -19.20 -11.48
C LEU A 440 -13.03 -20.54 -12.22
N LYS A 441 -13.50 -20.54 -13.47
CA LYS A 441 -13.60 -21.76 -14.29
C LYS A 441 -12.32 -22.03 -15.07
N THR A 442 -11.71 -21.00 -15.66
CA THR A 442 -10.44 -21.14 -16.41
C THR A 442 -9.24 -21.11 -15.47
N GLY A 443 -9.40 -20.54 -14.27
CA GLY A 443 -8.33 -20.41 -13.28
C GLY A 443 -7.48 -19.15 -13.48
N GLU A 444 -7.83 -18.29 -14.44
CA GLU A 444 -7.01 -17.17 -14.90
C GLU A 444 -7.69 -15.81 -14.70
N MET A 445 -6.86 -14.75 -14.70
CA MET A 445 -7.35 -13.38 -14.81
C MET A 445 -7.65 -13.07 -16.28
N GLU A 446 -8.85 -12.56 -16.55
CA GLU A 446 -9.31 -12.25 -17.90
C GLU A 446 -9.75 -10.78 -17.99
N SER A 447 -9.47 -10.16 -19.13
CA SER A 447 -9.96 -8.82 -19.47
C SER A 447 -11.10 -8.97 -20.47
N ILE A 448 -12.34 -8.69 -20.04
CA ILE A 448 -13.55 -8.91 -20.85
C ILE A 448 -14.35 -7.61 -21.05
N PRO A 449 -15.10 -7.46 -22.15
CA PRO A 449 -15.98 -6.30 -22.32
C PRO A 449 -17.03 -6.21 -21.21
N TYR A 450 -17.23 -5.00 -20.65
CA TYR A 450 -18.23 -4.79 -19.60
C TYR A 450 -19.62 -5.24 -20.06
N SER A 451 -19.97 -5.03 -21.34
CA SER A 451 -21.25 -5.44 -21.93
C SER A 451 -21.50 -6.96 -21.85
N THR A 452 -20.45 -7.77 -21.89
CA THR A 452 -20.54 -9.22 -21.69
C THR A 452 -20.82 -9.52 -20.22
N LEU A 453 -20.10 -8.85 -19.33
CA LEU A 453 -20.21 -9.02 -17.88
C LEU A 453 -21.57 -8.55 -17.34
N LEU A 454 -22.16 -7.50 -17.90
CA LEU A 454 -23.48 -6.98 -17.51
C LEU A 454 -24.60 -8.03 -17.66
N LYS A 455 -24.42 -9.04 -18.50
CA LYS A 455 -25.39 -10.15 -18.66
C LYS A 455 -25.32 -11.16 -17.51
N GLU A 456 -24.18 -11.24 -16.83
CA GLU A 456 -23.91 -12.17 -15.73
C GLU A 456 -24.09 -11.51 -14.34
N ILE A 457 -24.00 -10.17 -14.26
CA ILE A 457 -24.17 -9.40 -13.02
C ILE A 457 -25.65 -9.27 -12.65
N SER A 458 -25.95 -9.39 -11.36
CA SER A 458 -27.30 -9.16 -10.81
C SER A 458 -27.74 -7.68 -10.94
N HIS A 459 -29.01 -7.44 -11.33
CA HIS A 459 -29.56 -6.09 -11.51
C HIS A 459 -29.40 -5.11 -10.32
N PRO A 460 -29.46 -5.54 -9.04
CA PRO A 460 -29.25 -4.64 -7.90
C PRO A 460 -27.88 -3.98 -7.83
N ASP A 461 -26.84 -4.61 -8.36
CA ASP A 461 -25.45 -4.12 -8.25
C ASP A 461 -25.12 -3.10 -9.33
N LEU A 462 -25.73 -3.26 -10.51
CA LEU A 462 -25.63 -2.32 -11.62
C LEU A 462 -26.16 -0.94 -11.25
N TYR A 463 -27.09 -0.87 -10.29
CA TYR A 463 -27.61 0.38 -9.74
C TYR A 463 -26.48 1.35 -9.34
N TRP A 464 -25.35 0.85 -8.82
CA TRP A 464 -24.27 1.69 -8.33
C TRP A 464 -23.30 2.17 -9.42
N THR A 465 -23.18 1.41 -10.52
CA THR A 465 -22.05 1.54 -11.45
C THR A 465 -22.41 2.12 -12.81
N VAL A 466 -23.64 1.88 -13.30
CA VAL A 466 -24.04 2.26 -14.66
C VAL A 466 -24.92 3.51 -14.70
N SER A 467 -24.88 4.21 -15.83
CA SER A 467 -25.97 5.08 -16.30
C SER A 467 -26.53 4.54 -17.62
N VAL A 468 -27.80 4.85 -17.89
CA VAL A 468 -28.54 4.41 -19.08
C VAL A 468 -28.83 5.61 -19.97
N ASN A 469 -28.56 5.48 -21.26
CA ASN A 469 -28.89 6.50 -22.25
C ASN A 469 -30.32 6.29 -22.78
N GLN A 470 -31.18 7.27 -22.51
CA GLN A 470 -32.55 7.36 -23.01
C GLN A 470 -32.61 8.57 -23.95
N ASP A 471 -32.52 8.28 -25.25
CA ASP A 471 -32.71 9.24 -26.35
C ASP A 471 -31.85 10.51 -26.24
N GLY A 472 -30.57 10.33 -25.89
CA GLY A 472 -29.59 11.42 -25.76
C GLY A 472 -29.45 11.95 -24.33
N HIS A 473 -30.28 11.47 -23.40
CA HIS A 473 -30.18 11.80 -21.99
C HIS A 473 -29.60 10.62 -21.19
N LEU A 474 -28.45 10.83 -20.58
CA LEU A 474 -27.79 9.81 -19.76
C LEU A 474 -28.16 10.02 -18.29
N SER A 475 -28.74 8.99 -17.65
CA SER A 475 -29.14 9.06 -16.24
C SER A 475 -28.86 7.76 -15.50
N ALA A 476 -28.48 7.86 -14.23
CA ALA A 476 -28.36 6.70 -13.35
C ALA A 476 -29.74 6.04 -13.08
N PRO A 477 -29.78 4.72 -12.81
CA PRO A 477 -31.02 4.05 -12.39
C PRO A 477 -31.62 4.68 -11.12
N MET A 478 -32.95 4.75 -11.06
CA MET A 478 -33.68 5.41 -9.96
C MET A 478 -33.75 4.54 -8.70
N PHE A 479 -33.89 3.22 -8.84
CA PHE A 479 -34.00 2.27 -7.73
C PHE A 479 -33.27 0.95 -8.05
N LYS A 480 -32.85 0.21 -7.00
CA LYS A 480 -32.22 -1.11 -7.13
C LYS A 480 -33.20 -2.09 -7.79
N GLY A 481 -32.75 -2.83 -8.81
CA GLY A 481 -33.58 -3.80 -9.53
C GLY A 481 -34.38 -3.22 -10.71
N GLN A 482 -34.23 -1.92 -11.02
CA GLN A 482 -34.75 -1.37 -12.28
C GLN A 482 -34.19 -2.20 -13.46
N PRO A 483 -35.02 -2.60 -14.44
CA PRO A 483 -34.54 -3.25 -15.65
C PRO A 483 -33.58 -2.33 -16.42
N ILE A 484 -32.40 -2.85 -16.75
CA ILE A 484 -31.34 -2.11 -17.44
C ILE A 484 -31.08 -2.81 -18.77
N ASN A 485 -31.14 -2.07 -19.87
CA ASN A 485 -30.73 -2.57 -21.18
C ASN A 485 -29.21 -2.40 -21.34
N PRO A 486 -28.41 -3.47 -21.37
CA PRO A 486 -26.95 -3.38 -21.42
C PRO A 486 -26.42 -2.61 -22.64
N VAL A 487 -27.14 -2.63 -23.77
CA VAL A 487 -26.68 -2.03 -25.04
C VAL A 487 -26.61 -0.50 -24.98
N ARG A 488 -27.44 0.13 -24.14
CA ARG A 488 -27.48 1.59 -23.99
C ARG A 488 -26.86 2.08 -22.67
N THR A 489 -25.98 1.27 -22.08
CA THR A 489 -25.37 1.61 -20.77
C THR A 489 -23.93 2.00 -20.90
N CYS A 490 -23.43 2.80 -19.95
CA CYS A 490 -22.01 3.03 -19.75
C CYS A 490 -21.70 3.12 -18.26
N LEU A 491 -20.43 2.89 -17.90
CA LEU A 491 -19.96 2.95 -16.51
C LEU A 491 -19.70 4.40 -16.11
N THR A 492 -20.47 4.89 -15.13
CA THR A 492 -20.42 6.29 -14.66
C THR A 492 -20.23 6.43 -13.15
N PHE A 493 -20.65 5.42 -12.38
CA PHE A 493 -20.66 5.39 -10.92
C PHE A 493 -21.49 6.50 -10.25
N GLU A 494 -22.44 7.08 -10.96
CA GLU A 494 -23.16 8.28 -10.49
C GLU A 494 -23.94 8.05 -9.18
N ASN A 495 -24.62 6.92 -9.03
CA ASN A 495 -25.29 6.57 -7.77
C ASN A 495 -24.30 6.31 -6.62
N LEU A 496 -23.15 5.67 -6.89
CA LEU A 496 -22.09 5.50 -5.89
C LEU A 496 -21.59 6.87 -5.41
N LEU A 497 -21.37 7.81 -6.33
CA LEU A 497 -20.82 9.14 -6.02
C LEU A 497 -21.83 10.09 -5.38
N SER A 498 -23.12 9.97 -5.69
CA SER A 498 -24.15 10.92 -5.22
C SER A 498 -24.95 10.42 -4.02
N LYS A 499 -25.06 9.11 -3.81
CA LYS A 499 -25.96 8.52 -2.79
C LYS A 499 -25.23 7.78 -1.67
N THR A 500 -23.91 7.65 -1.75
CA THR A 500 -23.11 6.98 -0.71
C THR A 500 -22.12 7.93 -0.06
N VAL A 501 -21.55 7.51 1.07
CA VAL A 501 -20.49 8.24 1.77
C VAL A 501 -19.14 8.16 1.06
N PHE A 502 -19.03 7.44 -0.05
CA PHE A 502 -17.74 7.13 -0.69
C PHE A 502 -16.86 8.38 -0.94
N PRO A 503 -17.33 9.47 -1.57
CA PRO A 503 -16.46 10.62 -1.83
C PRO A 503 -16.03 11.34 -0.55
N SER A 504 -16.93 11.51 0.43
CA SER A 504 -16.59 12.17 1.70
C SER A 504 -15.64 11.33 2.54
N LEU A 505 -15.88 10.01 2.62
CA LEU A 505 -15.02 9.06 3.29
C LEU A 505 -13.61 9.06 2.67
N MET A 506 -13.51 8.94 1.34
CA MET A 506 -12.22 8.94 0.63
C MET A 506 -11.43 10.23 0.87
N LYS A 507 -12.09 11.39 0.75
CA LYS A 507 -11.48 12.70 1.01
C LYS A 507 -10.91 12.78 2.44
N LYS A 508 -11.70 12.34 3.42
CA LYS A 508 -11.32 12.33 4.83
C LYS A 508 -10.14 11.41 5.11
N MET A 509 -10.18 10.18 4.58
CA MET A 509 -9.09 9.21 4.70
C MET A 509 -7.78 9.74 4.11
N LEU A 510 -7.82 10.23 2.87
CA LEU A 510 -6.64 10.77 2.19
C LEU A 510 -6.05 11.96 2.93
N ARG A 511 -6.89 12.82 3.52
CA ARG A 511 -6.44 13.95 4.33
C ARG A 511 -5.74 13.50 5.61
N GLN A 512 -6.36 12.59 6.37
CA GLN A 512 -5.78 12.05 7.60
C GLN A 512 -4.46 11.33 7.35
N LEU A 513 -4.36 10.58 6.25
CA LEU A 513 -3.12 9.94 5.84
C LEU A 513 -2.05 10.98 5.45
N GLN A 514 -2.39 11.97 4.64
CA GLN A 514 -1.46 13.04 4.26
C GLN A 514 -0.94 13.79 5.48
N ASP A 515 -1.82 14.14 6.42
CA ASP A 515 -1.45 14.85 7.66
C ASP A 515 -0.52 14.00 8.54
N ALA A 516 -0.75 12.68 8.62
CA ALA A 516 0.10 11.76 9.36
C ALA A 516 1.48 11.52 8.70
N TYR A 517 1.53 11.44 7.36
CA TYR A 517 2.77 11.29 6.59
C TYR A 517 3.55 12.62 6.44
N GLY A 518 2.89 13.76 6.64
CA GLY A 518 3.45 15.10 6.43
C GLY A 518 3.73 15.42 4.95
N ARG A 519 3.15 14.66 4.03
CA ARG A 519 3.30 14.81 2.57
C ARG A 519 2.15 14.11 1.85
N PRO A 520 1.85 14.46 0.58
CA PRO A 520 0.85 13.75 -0.20
C PRO A 520 1.11 12.24 -0.26
N VAL A 521 0.03 11.48 -0.25
CA VAL A 521 -0.04 10.03 -0.36
C VAL A 521 -0.93 9.59 -1.52
N ASP A 522 -0.67 8.39 -2.02
CA ASP A 522 -1.57 7.60 -2.86
C ASP A 522 -1.99 6.31 -2.14
N ILE A 523 -3.21 5.85 -2.40
CA ILE A 523 -3.74 4.58 -1.91
C ILE A 523 -4.36 3.77 -3.04
N GLU A 524 -4.14 2.46 -3.03
CA GLU A 524 -4.96 1.52 -3.81
C GLU A 524 -6.08 0.99 -2.92
N PHE A 525 -7.28 0.87 -3.46
CA PHE A 525 -8.45 0.42 -2.71
C PHE A 525 -9.40 -0.47 -3.52
N ALA A 526 -10.22 -1.24 -2.81
CA ALA A 526 -11.39 -1.93 -3.34
C ALA A 526 -12.62 -1.62 -2.49
N TRP A 527 -13.81 -1.72 -3.10
CA TRP A 527 -15.11 -1.45 -2.49
C TRP A 527 -16.09 -2.59 -2.80
N ASP A 528 -16.72 -3.14 -1.77
CA ASP A 528 -17.61 -4.31 -1.85
C ASP A 528 -19.11 -4.00 -1.63
N ASP A 529 -19.52 -2.73 -1.81
CA ASP A 529 -20.84 -2.12 -1.49
C ASP A 529 -20.97 -1.60 -0.05
N GLU A 530 -20.23 -2.19 0.90
CA GLU A 530 -20.35 -1.81 2.31
C GLU A 530 -19.05 -1.21 2.87
N HIS A 531 -17.90 -1.82 2.56
CA HIS A 531 -16.62 -1.45 3.14
C HIS A 531 -15.63 -1.00 2.06
N LEU A 532 -14.75 -0.08 2.47
CA LEU A 532 -13.57 0.32 1.71
C LEU A 532 -12.36 -0.43 2.24
N TYR A 533 -11.75 -1.23 1.39
CA TYR A 533 -10.55 -2.00 1.69
C TYR A 533 -9.32 -1.27 1.19
N ILE A 534 -8.39 -0.94 2.09
CA ILE A 534 -7.07 -0.41 1.73
C ILE A 534 -6.21 -1.57 1.27
N LEU A 535 -5.76 -1.52 0.02
CA LEU A 535 -4.89 -2.54 -0.59
C LEU A 535 -3.42 -2.14 -0.51
N GLN A 536 -3.14 -0.84 -0.59
CA GLN A 536 -1.79 -0.27 -0.54
C GLN A 536 -1.86 1.21 -0.15
N CYS A 537 -0.82 1.72 0.50
CA CYS A 537 -0.64 3.16 0.75
C CYS A 537 0.84 3.52 0.62
N ARG A 538 1.13 4.61 -0.08
CA ARG A 538 2.49 5.09 -0.36
C ARG A 538 2.55 6.61 -0.27
N SER A 539 3.76 7.14 -0.06
CA SER A 539 3.97 8.58 -0.22
C SER A 539 4.02 8.94 -1.69
N LEU A 540 3.25 9.93 -2.10
CA LEU A 540 3.23 10.47 -3.45
C LEU A 540 4.37 11.49 -3.60
N ALA A 541 5.23 11.28 -4.60
CA ALA A 541 6.18 12.29 -5.02
C ALA A 541 5.42 13.39 -5.78
N VAL A 542 5.34 14.59 -5.19
CA VAL A 542 4.78 15.76 -5.86
C VAL A 542 5.93 16.71 -6.13
N SER A 543 6.05 17.19 -7.38
CA SER A 543 6.99 18.25 -7.73
C SER A 543 6.72 19.47 -6.86
N GLN A 544 7.79 20.08 -6.30
CA GLN A 544 7.64 21.32 -5.53
C GLN A 544 6.96 22.37 -6.41
N ASP A 545 5.95 23.07 -5.88
CA ASP A 545 5.38 24.23 -6.55
C ASP A 545 6.52 25.25 -6.71
N ILE A 546 6.95 25.42 -7.95
CA ILE A 546 7.80 26.54 -8.32
C ILE A 546 6.93 27.76 -8.10
N GLY A 547 7.40 28.70 -7.28
CA GLY A 547 6.69 29.97 -7.02
C GLY A 547 6.48 30.78 -8.31
N GLU A 548 6.12 32.05 -8.19
CA GLU A 548 5.98 32.90 -9.38
C GLU A 548 7.30 32.97 -10.16
N VAL A 549 7.23 32.65 -11.45
CA VAL A 549 8.35 32.72 -12.39
C VAL A 549 8.08 33.89 -13.33
N GLU A 550 9.04 34.82 -13.44
CA GLU A 550 8.96 35.89 -14.42
C GLU A 550 9.39 35.38 -15.80
N LEU A 551 8.43 35.36 -16.75
CA LEU A 551 8.74 35.10 -18.16
C LEU A 551 9.35 36.36 -18.80
N PRO A 552 10.32 36.22 -19.73
CA PRO A 552 10.83 37.36 -20.49
C PRO A 552 9.71 38.03 -21.29
N LYS A 553 9.56 39.36 -21.17
CA LYS A 553 8.42 40.11 -21.74
C LYS A 553 8.58 40.45 -23.23
N ASP A 554 9.81 40.48 -23.73
CA ASP A 554 10.13 40.97 -25.09
C ASP A 554 10.86 39.90 -25.93
N LEU A 555 10.29 38.69 -26.02
CA LEU A 555 10.83 37.64 -26.90
C LEU A 555 10.39 37.89 -28.36
N PRO A 556 11.33 37.98 -29.31
CA PRO A 556 10.97 38.02 -30.74
C PRO A 556 10.15 36.79 -31.13
N GLN A 557 9.08 36.97 -31.92
CA GLN A 557 8.17 35.89 -32.32
C GLN A 557 8.91 34.70 -32.97
N GLU A 558 9.96 34.98 -33.74
CA GLU A 558 10.83 33.99 -34.38
C GLU A 558 11.66 33.12 -33.42
N GLN A 559 11.80 33.53 -32.16
CA GLN A 559 12.48 32.77 -31.11
C GLN A 559 11.49 31.90 -30.30
N ILE A 560 10.19 31.99 -30.60
CA ILE A 560 9.14 31.23 -29.93
C ILE A 560 8.74 30.04 -30.82
N ILE A 561 9.06 28.82 -30.38
CA ILE A 561 8.68 27.60 -31.11
C ILE A 561 7.17 27.34 -30.99
N PHE A 562 6.63 27.44 -29.77
CA PHE A 562 5.20 27.36 -29.49
C PHE A 562 4.87 28.04 -28.16
N THR A 563 3.60 28.40 -27.98
CA THR A 563 3.06 28.87 -26.69
C THR A 563 1.89 27.96 -26.33
N ASN A 564 1.87 27.48 -25.09
CA ASN A 564 0.77 26.68 -24.56
C ASN A 564 0.33 27.24 -23.21
N SER A 565 -0.94 27.66 -23.11
CA SER A 565 -1.58 28.16 -21.90
C SER A 565 -2.36 27.10 -21.12
N HIS A 566 -2.42 25.88 -21.63
CA HIS A 566 -3.12 24.72 -21.05
C HIS A 566 -2.09 23.67 -20.61
N VAL A 567 -1.32 24.00 -19.56
CA VAL A 567 -0.32 23.10 -18.97
C VAL A 567 -0.80 22.55 -17.63
N VAL A 568 -0.39 21.32 -17.32
CA VAL A 568 -0.84 20.56 -16.15
C VAL A 568 0.16 20.64 -14.99
N LEU A 569 1.42 21.04 -15.27
CA LEU A 569 2.50 21.13 -14.28
C LEU A 569 3.14 22.52 -14.29
N ASN A 570 3.54 22.97 -13.11
CA ASN A 570 4.36 24.16 -12.92
C ASN A 570 5.83 23.73 -12.91
N THR A 571 6.55 23.90 -14.03
CA THR A 571 7.98 23.59 -14.11
C THR A 571 8.75 24.56 -15.00
N VAL A 572 10.03 24.78 -14.70
CA VAL A 572 10.96 25.58 -15.52
C VAL A 572 12.14 24.69 -15.90
N VAL A 573 12.34 24.52 -17.20
CA VAL A 573 13.43 23.71 -17.74
C VAL A 573 14.33 24.60 -18.61
N PRO A 574 15.41 25.18 -18.06
CA PRO A 574 16.33 26.04 -18.82
C PRO A 574 17.27 25.21 -19.69
N ASP A 575 17.99 25.86 -20.62
CA ASP A 575 19.16 25.32 -21.31
C ASP A 575 18.98 23.93 -21.96
N ILE A 576 17.90 23.73 -22.73
CA ILE A 576 17.75 22.53 -23.57
C ILE A 576 18.75 22.60 -24.73
N GLU A 577 19.65 21.63 -24.81
CA GLU A 577 20.67 21.51 -25.87
C GLU A 577 20.12 20.83 -27.13
N TYR A 578 19.26 19.82 -26.96
CA TYR A 578 18.75 18.99 -28.06
C TYR A 578 17.24 18.80 -28.01
N ILE A 579 16.62 18.80 -29.20
CA ILE A 579 15.23 18.38 -29.40
C ILE A 579 15.24 17.13 -30.27
N VAL A 580 14.77 16.01 -29.73
CA VAL A 580 14.51 14.78 -30.47
C VAL A 580 13.05 14.80 -30.91
N TYR A 581 12.82 14.98 -32.21
CA TYR A 581 11.48 15.11 -32.77
C TYR A 581 11.10 13.89 -33.61
N VAL A 582 10.07 13.16 -33.17
CA VAL A 582 9.41 12.11 -33.95
C VAL A 582 8.26 12.74 -34.73
N CYS A 583 8.42 12.88 -36.05
CA CYS A 583 7.39 13.46 -36.92
C CYS A 583 6.05 12.71 -36.78
N PRO A 584 4.98 13.32 -36.22
CA PRO A 584 3.74 12.58 -35.95
C PRO A 584 3.02 12.13 -37.22
N ARG A 585 3.02 12.96 -38.26
CA ARG A 585 2.43 12.62 -39.57
C ARG A 585 3.17 11.47 -40.25
N CYS A 586 4.49 11.39 -40.07
CA CYS A 586 5.32 10.33 -40.63
C CYS A 586 5.11 9.02 -39.85
N TYR A 587 5.08 9.09 -38.51
CA TYR A 587 4.78 7.96 -37.65
C TYR A 587 3.41 7.35 -37.93
N GLY A 588 2.39 8.19 -38.12
CA GLY A 588 1.03 7.76 -38.47
C GLY A 588 0.89 7.09 -39.84
N ARG A 589 1.91 7.20 -40.73
CA ARG A 589 1.93 6.51 -42.04
C ARG A 589 2.60 5.14 -41.99
N LEU A 590 3.25 4.78 -40.88
CA LEU A 590 3.88 3.47 -40.73
C LEU A 590 2.79 2.38 -40.68
N SER A 591 2.92 1.39 -41.55
CA SER A 591 1.89 0.37 -41.79
C SER A 591 2.06 -0.85 -40.89
N THR A 592 3.30 -1.12 -40.45
CA THR A 592 3.61 -2.37 -39.72
C THR A 592 3.88 -2.11 -38.23
N TYR A 593 3.55 -3.12 -37.42
CA TYR A 593 3.83 -3.12 -35.99
C TYR A 593 5.35 -3.02 -35.72
N ASP A 594 6.16 -3.72 -36.51
CA ASP A 594 7.62 -3.77 -36.35
C ASP A 594 8.30 -2.43 -36.61
N GLU A 595 7.81 -1.65 -37.58
CA GLU A 595 8.33 -0.30 -37.87
C GLU A 595 8.07 0.65 -36.70
N LYS A 596 6.85 0.66 -36.16
CA LYS A 596 6.49 1.50 -35.01
C LYS A 596 7.25 1.07 -33.75
N PHE A 597 7.42 -0.24 -33.54
CA PHE A 597 8.24 -0.77 -32.46
C PHE A 597 9.72 -0.40 -32.62
N ALA A 598 10.24 -0.35 -33.84
CA ALA A 598 11.60 0.11 -34.11
C ALA A 598 11.82 1.57 -33.70
N ILE A 599 10.81 2.44 -33.81
CA ILE A 599 10.91 3.82 -33.31
C ILE A 599 11.14 3.84 -31.80
N GLY A 600 10.41 3.06 -31.02
CA GLY A 600 10.65 2.93 -29.57
C GLY A 600 12.08 2.52 -29.25
N ARG A 601 12.64 1.55 -30.00
CA ARG A 601 14.05 1.14 -29.87
C ARG A 601 15.03 2.27 -30.22
N VAL A 602 14.73 3.07 -31.24
CA VAL A 602 15.54 4.24 -31.60
C VAL A 602 15.51 5.27 -30.48
N ILE A 603 14.34 5.56 -29.90
CA ILE A 603 14.24 6.44 -28.74
C ILE A 603 15.06 5.90 -27.57
N SER A 604 14.91 4.62 -27.23
CA SER A 604 15.73 3.99 -26.17
C SER A 604 17.24 4.16 -26.42
N ARG A 605 17.69 4.07 -27.68
CA ARG A 605 19.09 4.31 -28.05
C ARG A 605 19.49 5.78 -27.93
N LEU A 606 18.62 6.72 -28.33
CA LEU A 606 18.87 8.15 -28.23
C LEU A 606 18.92 8.61 -26.77
N ASN A 607 18.01 8.12 -25.92
CA ASN A 607 18.00 8.38 -24.48
C ASN A 607 19.31 7.92 -23.80
N ARG A 608 19.92 6.83 -24.29
CA ARG A 608 21.26 6.40 -23.84
C ARG A 608 22.36 7.33 -24.36
N LEU A 609 22.33 7.65 -25.66
CA LEU A 609 23.35 8.47 -26.30
C LEU A 609 23.39 9.89 -25.73
N LEU A 610 22.24 10.40 -25.30
CA LEU A 610 22.06 11.75 -24.76
C LEU A 610 22.02 11.81 -23.22
N HIS A 611 22.46 10.76 -22.50
CA HIS A 611 22.35 10.72 -21.03
C HIS A 611 23.09 11.87 -20.30
N ASP A 612 24.22 12.34 -20.84
CA ASP A 612 24.97 13.48 -20.32
C ASP A 612 24.55 14.83 -20.94
N LYS A 613 23.46 14.84 -21.72
CA LYS A 613 22.96 16.00 -22.45
C LYS A 613 21.61 16.44 -21.92
N ARG A 614 21.32 17.73 -22.03
CA ARG A 614 19.99 18.27 -21.71
C ARG A 614 19.10 18.21 -22.94
N PHE A 615 18.13 17.30 -22.98
CA PHE A 615 17.29 17.14 -24.16
C PHE A 615 15.80 17.00 -23.86
N ALA A 616 15.01 17.34 -24.88
CA ALA A 616 13.57 17.18 -24.90
C ALA A 616 13.14 16.19 -26.00
N LEU A 617 12.12 15.38 -25.72
CA LEU A 617 11.47 14.51 -26.69
C LEU A 617 10.15 15.14 -27.12
N PHE A 618 9.90 15.18 -28.41
CA PHE A 618 8.61 15.61 -28.97
C PHE A 618 8.15 14.58 -29.98
N GLY A 619 6.88 14.17 -29.95
CA GLY A 619 6.41 13.18 -30.90
C GLY A 619 4.92 12.87 -30.87
N PRO A 620 4.49 11.85 -31.63
CA PRO A 620 3.08 11.57 -31.87
C PRO A 620 2.35 11.15 -30.60
N GLY A 621 1.24 11.85 -30.33
CA GLY A 621 0.22 11.42 -29.38
C GLY A 621 0.77 10.97 -28.04
N ARG A 622 0.28 9.84 -27.54
CA ARG A 622 0.53 9.35 -26.19
C ARG A 622 1.74 8.42 -26.11
N TRP A 623 2.77 8.87 -25.41
CA TRP A 623 3.94 8.06 -25.13
C TRP A 623 3.70 7.11 -23.95
N GLY A 624 4.40 5.98 -23.90
CA GLY A 624 4.21 5.00 -22.82
C GLY A 624 2.91 4.18 -22.88
N SER A 625 2.20 4.24 -24.02
CA SER A 625 1.03 3.40 -24.29
C SER A 625 1.42 2.02 -24.80
N ASN A 626 0.64 0.99 -24.45
CA ASN A 626 0.70 -0.32 -25.12
C ASN A 626 0.10 -0.28 -26.54
N ASP A 627 -0.67 0.76 -26.86
CA ASP A 627 -1.17 1.01 -28.20
C ASP A 627 -0.18 1.89 -28.99
N ILE A 628 0.54 1.24 -29.91
CA ILE A 628 1.51 1.87 -30.81
C ILE A 628 0.87 2.80 -31.85
N ASN A 629 -0.46 2.75 -32.03
CA ASN A 629 -1.16 3.65 -32.95
C ASN A 629 -1.47 5.01 -32.31
N LEU A 630 -1.56 5.06 -30.98
CA LEU A 630 -1.81 6.28 -30.22
C LEU A 630 -0.53 7.08 -29.92
N GLY A 631 0.65 6.45 -29.98
CA GLY A 631 1.94 7.12 -29.83
C GLY A 631 3.11 6.15 -29.76
N VAL A 632 4.26 6.61 -29.28
CA VAL A 632 5.49 5.80 -29.24
C VAL A 632 5.50 4.89 -28.00
N ARG A 633 5.65 3.57 -28.22
CA ARG A 633 5.78 2.59 -27.13
C ARG A 633 7.18 2.69 -26.52
N VAL A 634 7.23 3.14 -25.27
CA VAL A 634 8.45 3.29 -24.46
C VAL A 634 8.15 2.95 -23.00
N GLY A 635 9.10 2.36 -22.29
CA GLY A 635 9.07 2.27 -20.83
C GLY A 635 9.71 3.50 -20.17
N TYR A 636 9.67 3.56 -18.84
CA TYR A 636 10.42 4.56 -18.07
C TYR A 636 11.90 4.56 -18.46
N GLU A 637 12.51 3.38 -18.54
CA GLU A 637 13.92 3.14 -18.86
C GLU A 637 14.34 3.60 -20.27
N ASP A 638 13.37 3.90 -21.13
CA ASP A 638 13.62 4.35 -22.50
C ASP A 638 13.64 5.87 -22.63
N ILE A 639 13.16 6.61 -21.62
CA ILE A 639 13.05 8.07 -21.65
C ILE A 639 13.53 8.78 -20.39
N ASN A 640 14.05 8.05 -19.40
CA ASN A 640 14.40 8.55 -18.07
C ASN A 640 15.49 9.65 -18.01
N HIS A 641 16.16 10.01 -19.11
CA HIS A 641 17.09 11.15 -19.16
C HIS A 641 16.49 12.38 -19.89
N THR A 642 15.25 12.27 -20.34
CA THR A 642 14.52 13.37 -20.98
C THR A 642 14.15 14.43 -19.95
N LEU A 643 14.08 15.70 -20.35
CA LEU A 643 13.63 16.79 -19.45
C LEU A 643 12.21 17.27 -19.78
N ILE A 644 11.82 17.21 -21.06
CA ILE A 644 10.48 17.61 -21.53
C ILE A 644 9.98 16.53 -22.47
N LEU A 645 8.73 16.09 -22.27
CA LEU A 645 8.04 15.18 -23.17
C LEU A 645 6.84 15.88 -23.80
N GLY A 646 7.02 16.34 -25.04
CA GLY A 646 6.01 16.98 -25.85
C GLY A 646 5.17 15.99 -26.64
N GLU A 647 3.92 15.84 -26.26
CA GLU A 647 2.94 14.99 -26.93
C GLU A 647 2.18 15.82 -27.97
N VAL A 648 2.58 15.65 -29.23
CA VAL A 648 2.06 16.41 -30.37
C VAL A 648 0.95 15.63 -31.02
N SER A 649 -0.26 16.18 -30.96
CA SER A 649 -1.46 15.57 -31.52
C SER A 649 -2.16 16.50 -32.51
N PHE A 650 -2.52 15.97 -33.67
CA PHE A 650 -3.29 16.66 -34.71
C PHE A 650 -4.76 16.26 -34.62
N ALA A 651 -5.67 17.18 -34.88
CA ALA A 651 -7.10 16.88 -34.98
C ALA A 651 -7.34 15.99 -36.22
N ARG A 652 -8.14 14.92 -36.06
CA ARG A 652 -8.74 14.16 -37.17
C ARG A 652 -10.25 14.09 -36.91
N GLU A 653 -11.06 14.08 -37.99
CA GLU A 653 -12.53 14.21 -37.94
C GLU A 653 -13.25 13.25 -36.96
N ASP A 654 -12.64 12.12 -36.56
CA ASP A 654 -13.20 11.14 -35.60
C ASP A 654 -12.37 10.92 -34.32
N TYR A 655 -11.25 11.63 -34.16
CA TYR A 655 -10.24 11.34 -33.14
C TYR A 655 -10.00 12.53 -32.22
N THR A 656 -10.23 12.30 -30.93
CA THR A 656 -9.95 13.26 -29.87
C THR A 656 -8.58 12.94 -29.32
N PRO A 657 -7.66 13.89 -29.29
CA PRO A 657 -6.27 13.56 -29.02
C PRO A 657 -6.05 13.15 -27.55
N GLU A 658 -5.47 11.97 -27.37
CA GLU A 658 -5.10 11.45 -26.05
C GLU A 658 -3.67 11.84 -25.69
N VAL A 659 -3.50 12.39 -24.50
CA VAL A 659 -2.22 12.76 -23.89
C VAL A 659 -2.06 11.99 -22.57
N SER A 660 -0.82 11.78 -22.13
CA SER A 660 -0.43 10.94 -20.98
C SER A 660 -0.96 11.41 -19.63
N PHE A 661 -1.72 12.51 -19.56
CA PHE A 661 -2.25 13.04 -18.30
C PHE A 661 -3.14 12.03 -17.54
N GLY A 662 -2.82 11.80 -16.26
CA GLY A 662 -3.55 10.92 -15.34
C GLY A 662 -3.23 9.41 -15.43
N THR A 663 -2.14 9.04 -16.09
CA THR A 663 -1.67 7.65 -16.28
C THR A 663 -0.65 7.24 -15.18
N HIS A 664 -0.32 5.94 -15.00
CA HIS A 664 0.86 5.55 -14.19
C HIS A 664 2.13 6.15 -14.79
N PHE A 665 2.21 6.14 -16.12
CA PHE A 665 3.28 6.80 -16.87
C PHE A 665 3.40 8.29 -16.51
N PHE A 666 2.32 9.02 -16.23
CA PHE A 666 2.40 10.41 -15.75
C PHE A 666 3.06 10.50 -14.38
N ASN A 667 2.80 9.57 -13.47
CA ASN A 667 3.53 9.52 -12.21
C ASN A 667 5.00 9.17 -12.46
N ASP A 668 5.29 8.23 -13.35
CA ASP A 668 6.66 7.91 -13.77
C ASP A 668 7.37 9.15 -14.37
N LEU A 669 6.65 9.99 -15.13
CA LEU A 669 7.16 11.27 -15.66
C LEU A 669 7.41 12.28 -14.53
N VAL A 670 6.45 12.45 -13.60
CA VAL A 670 6.59 13.36 -12.45
C VAL A 670 7.76 12.93 -11.56
N GLU A 671 7.93 11.63 -11.33
CA GLU A 671 9.06 11.06 -10.58
C GLU A 671 10.40 11.25 -11.29
N ALA A 672 10.42 11.03 -12.61
CA ALA A 672 11.58 11.32 -13.46
C ALA A 672 11.88 12.81 -13.59
N GLN A 673 11.03 13.68 -13.02
CA GLN A 673 11.07 15.13 -13.23
C GLN A 673 10.99 15.55 -14.70
N ILE A 674 10.34 14.72 -15.52
CA ILE A 674 10.04 15.02 -16.93
C ILE A 674 8.82 15.92 -16.98
N ALA A 675 8.90 17.01 -17.75
CA ALA A 675 7.80 17.93 -17.99
C ALA A 675 6.92 17.46 -19.17
N PRO A 676 5.75 16.83 -18.95
CA PRO A 676 4.80 16.55 -20.02
C PRO A 676 4.15 17.84 -20.54
N VAL A 677 4.14 18.00 -21.87
CA VAL A 677 3.50 19.11 -22.56
C VAL A 677 2.61 18.54 -23.66
N ALA A 678 1.31 18.81 -23.60
CA ALA A 678 0.42 18.52 -24.71
C ALA A 678 0.49 19.63 -25.76
N ILE A 679 0.60 19.30 -27.04
CA ILE A 679 0.66 20.30 -28.12
C ILE A 679 -0.37 19.93 -29.17
N PHE A 680 -1.26 20.90 -29.45
CA PHE A 680 -2.27 20.82 -30.50
C PHE A 680 -1.93 21.88 -31.55
N PRO A 681 -1.24 21.50 -32.65
CA PRO A 681 -0.78 22.47 -33.66
C PRO A 681 -1.90 23.00 -34.54
N ASP A 682 -3.03 22.31 -34.61
CA ASP A 682 -4.19 22.75 -35.38
C ASP A 682 -4.99 23.79 -34.56
N PRO A 683 -5.53 24.85 -35.20
CA PRO A 683 -6.39 25.80 -34.49
C PRO A 683 -7.65 25.11 -33.94
N PRO A 684 -8.20 25.57 -32.79
CA PRO A 684 -9.43 25.04 -32.23
C PRO A 684 -10.63 25.16 -33.17
#